data_AF-A0A2P6JTZ1-F1
#
_entry.id   AF-A0A2P6JTZ1-F1
#
_cell.length_a   1.000
_cell.length_b   1.000
_cell.length_c   1.000
_cell.angle_alpha   90.00
_cell.angle_beta   90.00
_cell.angle_gamma   90.00
#
_symmetry.space_group_name_H-M   'P 1'
#
loop_
_entity.id
_entity.type
_entity.pdbx_description
1 polymer ?
#
loop_
_entity_poly.entity_id
_entity_poly.type
_entity_poly.pdbx_seq_one_letter_code
_entity_poly.pdbx_strand_id
1 'polypeptide(L)'
;MQSRLFKTGALLIATLALASCKFGSSSSSSSSNDPPTADQPPNILFVIMDDVGIDQMESFGYGGIKPPAVPSIDAIADGGIRFRNTWAMPECSPSRATFMTGLYPMRTDVLQAIGPDDLANSHVSPYAMTIPKVLATAGYENGMFGKYHLGGPENSPAGFAAPAALGWEYFYGWGGLPASIDTTAGGVGEEGQYSCGFVPGPGAPGGVHAGACYIPQPGGGTSCTEMAGEVHGDPAGLRCLTEGGVLVPGQACETDPPTYVNFDRENAHYVSRLLVNWEGDVEDVSLIDPRSRGYRATIEVDSAIDWINTRSDDTPWMATLSFSSAHTPLQHPPADLVPSGAASILTPDCTSEAPINQRNITDAMIESLDTELGRLLVETGIATRGDDGSLNYDPDSSNTVVVVVGDNGSFAPTVKGGFDLTRAKGSAYQTGVWVPLVISGPMVEQPNRNVEHMINAVDLFQFFADVAGVDLEQVVPRGTDAEEMLSYLTNPGRDSVREVNFTHGALNILPNDGVNGPCVFRGNFCSHTPMSAQVCADNGGVWWGQGADVGANGVLKEVDHCWQVNQAIYEDAPAAYDQHKITMGATDYMAMRNDDYKLVRNEALDYDPAMDGSQLVKTEEFYRIDQAVPEADLDREGDDLLQQPGGLTAVEQEHFDELEYQLDLLLSSHKACPGDGNRDGVVDQEDIDNYMQLSSEWGQSSMYDFNHDGLTDAQDLAIIQANLGACPQ
;
A
#
# COMPACT_ATOMS: atom_id res chain seq x y z
N MET A 1 -47.14 9.22 33.77
CA MET A 1 -48.47 9.55 34.31
C MET A 1 -49.39 8.37 34.01
N GLN A 2 -50.14 7.87 35.01
CA GLN A 2 -51.10 6.75 34.96
C GLN A 2 -50.60 5.34 34.53
N SER A 3 -50.61 4.44 35.51
CA SER A 3 -50.55 2.98 35.39
C SER A 3 -51.90 2.37 34.99
N ARG A 4 -51.91 1.11 34.55
CA ARG A 4 -53.06 0.20 34.70
C ARG A 4 -52.64 -1.17 35.23
N LEU A 5 -53.55 -1.78 35.99
CA LEU A 5 -53.32 -2.91 36.88
C LEU A 5 -53.88 -4.24 36.33
N PHE A 6 -53.17 -5.33 36.62
CA PHE A 6 -53.64 -6.68 37.00
C PHE A 6 -54.75 -7.40 36.21
N LYS A 7 -54.48 -8.68 35.88
CA LYS A 7 -55.27 -9.81 36.42
C LYS A 7 -54.49 -11.14 36.39
N THR A 8 -54.67 -11.92 37.45
CA THR A 8 -54.05 -13.23 37.71
C THR A 8 -55.04 -14.39 37.49
N GLY A 9 -54.55 -15.61 37.20
CA GLY A 9 -55.37 -16.82 37.11
C GLY A 9 -54.56 -18.13 36.97
N ALA A 10 -54.66 -18.99 37.98
CA ALA A 10 -54.02 -20.32 38.20
C ALA A 10 -53.79 -21.23 36.95
N LEU A 11 -52.70 -21.99 36.77
CA LEU A 11 -51.86 -22.90 37.60
C LEU A 11 -52.19 -24.41 37.39
N LEU A 12 -51.24 -25.16 36.81
CA LEU A 12 -51.05 -26.60 37.05
C LEU A 12 -49.56 -27.00 36.83
N ILE A 13 -49.13 -28.14 37.39
CA ILE A 13 -47.74 -28.38 37.86
C ILE A 13 -47.05 -29.57 37.14
N ALA A 14 -45.75 -29.43 36.82
CA ALA A 14 -44.69 -30.46 36.82
C ALA A 14 -43.31 -29.79 36.56
N THR A 15 -42.39 -29.64 37.54
CA THR A 15 -41.17 -30.48 37.76
C THR A 15 -40.32 -30.70 36.50
N LEU A 16 -39.02 -30.38 36.38
CA LEU A 16 -37.90 -30.06 37.31
C LEU A 16 -36.89 -29.13 36.53
N ALA A 17 -35.77 -28.56 37.00
CA ALA A 17 -35.01 -28.57 38.27
C ALA A 17 -34.11 -27.30 38.44
N LEU A 18 -33.51 -27.15 39.64
CA LEU A 18 -32.24 -26.48 40.02
C LEU A 18 -31.58 -25.38 39.14
N ALA A 19 -31.70 -24.14 39.60
CA ALA A 19 -30.64 -23.13 39.53
C ALA A 19 -30.53 -22.42 40.89
N SER A 20 -29.33 -22.03 41.34
CA SER A 20 -29.13 -21.30 42.59
C SER A 20 -28.15 -20.14 42.39
N CYS A 21 -28.69 -18.91 42.36
CA CYS A 21 -27.89 -17.70 42.44
C CYS A 21 -27.26 -17.56 43.83
N LYS A 22 -26.06 -16.98 43.90
CA LYS A 22 -25.56 -16.32 45.12
C LYS A 22 -25.10 -14.90 44.80
N PHE A 23 -25.44 -13.99 45.70
CA PHE A 23 -25.00 -12.61 45.70
C PHE A 23 -23.48 -12.52 45.95
N GLY A 24 -22.83 -11.53 45.34
CA GLY A 24 -21.38 -11.33 45.43
C GLY A 24 -20.90 -10.53 46.65
N SER A 25 -19.58 -10.41 46.77
CA SER A 25 -18.91 -9.39 47.58
C SER A 25 -17.53 -9.08 46.99
N SER A 26 -17.26 -7.79 46.81
CA SER A 26 -15.99 -7.13 46.44
C SER A 26 -14.67 -7.87 46.70
N SER A 27 -13.77 -7.85 45.71
CA SER A 27 -12.32 -7.86 45.91
C SER A 27 -11.61 -7.02 44.84
N SER A 28 -10.71 -6.15 45.31
CA SER A 28 -9.64 -5.43 44.61
C SER A 28 -9.35 -5.75 43.14
N SER A 29 -9.29 -4.70 42.32
CA SER A 29 -8.59 -4.67 41.04
C SER A 29 -7.09 -4.92 41.24
N SER A 30 -6.61 -6.05 40.72
CA SER A 30 -5.20 -6.30 40.44
C SER A 30 -5.10 -6.74 38.98
N SER A 31 -4.31 -6.02 38.19
CA SER A 31 -3.92 -6.42 36.83
C SER A 31 -3.28 -7.81 36.88
N SER A 32 -3.94 -8.80 36.30
CA SER A 32 -3.47 -10.18 36.21
C SER A 32 -2.75 -10.40 34.88
N ASN A 33 -1.43 -10.43 34.92
CA ASN A 33 -0.60 -10.91 33.81
C ASN A 33 -0.65 -12.46 33.74
N ASP A 34 -1.85 -13.04 33.71
CA ASP A 34 -2.01 -14.46 33.39
C ASP A 34 -2.03 -14.59 31.86
N PRO A 35 -1.28 -15.54 31.26
CA PRO A 35 -1.24 -15.72 29.82
C PRO A 35 -2.62 -16.15 29.27
N PRO A 36 -2.91 -15.85 27.99
CA PRO A 36 -4.20 -16.14 27.38
C PRO A 36 -4.54 -17.63 27.47
N THR A 37 -5.78 -17.95 27.86
CA THR A 37 -6.28 -19.33 27.74
C THR A 37 -6.52 -19.66 26.27
N ALA A 38 -6.04 -20.83 25.82
CA ALA A 38 -6.09 -21.32 24.44
C ALA A 38 -7.50 -21.59 23.84
N ASP A 39 -8.55 -20.99 24.42
CA ASP A 39 -9.94 -21.03 23.94
C ASP A 39 -10.35 -19.72 23.21
N GLN A 40 -9.49 -18.70 23.13
CA GLN A 40 -9.73 -17.44 22.40
C GLN A 40 -8.74 -17.28 21.24
N PRO A 41 -9.18 -16.83 20.05
CA PRO A 41 -8.29 -16.58 18.92
C PRO A 41 -7.42 -15.32 19.18
N PRO A 42 -6.24 -15.20 18.55
CA PRO A 42 -5.33 -14.09 18.80
C PRO A 42 -5.73 -12.82 18.05
N ASN A 43 -5.34 -11.68 18.61
CA ASN A 43 -5.34 -10.41 17.93
C ASN A 43 -4.36 -10.41 16.75
N ILE A 44 -4.59 -9.56 15.77
CA ILE A 44 -3.79 -9.46 14.55
C ILE A 44 -3.32 -8.01 14.39
N LEU A 45 -2.01 -7.79 14.46
CA LEU A 45 -1.38 -6.55 14.02
C LEU A 45 -0.80 -6.79 12.62
N PHE A 46 -1.43 -6.23 11.60
CA PHE A 46 -0.99 -6.33 10.21
C PHE A 46 -0.32 -5.01 9.79
N VAL A 47 1.00 -5.04 9.63
CA VAL A 47 1.84 -3.92 9.24
C VAL A 47 2.18 -4.01 7.76
N ILE A 48 1.80 -3.00 6.99
CA ILE A 48 2.14 -2.85 5.58
C ILE A 48 3.16 -1.71 5.45
N MET A 49 4.30 -1.99 4.82
CA MET A 49 5.35 -1.03 4.50
C MET A 49 5.25 -0.65 3.02
N ASP A 50 5.22 0.65 2.72
CA ASP A 50 5.03 1.19 1.38
C ASP A 50 6.40 1.38 0.69
N ASP A 51 6.58 0.81 -0.51
CA ASP A 51 7.83 0.86 -1.31
C ASP A 51 9.08 0.25 -0.65
N VAL A 52 8.90 -0.69 0.29
CA VAL A 52 10.00 -1.41 0.95
C VAL A 52 10.23 -2.79 0.32
N GLY A 53 11.13 -2.85 -0.65
CA GLY A 53 11.61 -4.10 -1.25
C GLY A 53 12.59 -4.87 -0.35
N ILE A 54 12.77 -6.16 -0.61
CA ILE A 54 13.65 -7.01 0.22
C ILE A 54 15.12 -6.55 0.19
N ASP A 55 15.51 -5.83 -0.87
CA ASP A 55 16.85 -5.30 -1.07
C ASP A 55 17.27 -4.28 -0.01
N GLN A 56 16.30 -3.71 0.71
CA GLN A 56 16.51 -2.73 1.78
C GLN A 56 16.70 -3.36 3.17
N MET A 57 16.47 -4.67 3.35
CA MET A 57 16.37 -5.29 4.68
C MET A 57 17.58 -6.16 5.04
N GLU A 58 18.38 -5.75 6.03
CA GLU A 58 19.58 -6.48 6.49
C GLU A 58 19.24 -7.86 7.07
N SER A 59 18.14 -7.98 7.84
CA SER A 59 17.69 -9.24 8.42
C SER A 59 17.26 -10.31 7.41
N PHE A 60 17.09 -9.96 6.13
CA PHE A 60 16.84 -10.89 5.03
C PHE A 60 18.11 -11.27 4.26
N GLY A 61 19.26 -10.67 4.61
CA GLY A 61 20.58 -10.89 4.00
C GLY A 61 21.00 -9.82 2.98
N TYR A 62 20.23 -8.73 2.83
CA TYR A 62 20.46 -7.67 1.84
C TYR A 62 20.72 -6.31 2.51
N GLY A 63 20.34 -5.17 1.92
CA GLY A 63 20.54 -3.83 2.47
C GLY A 63 21.65 -2.98 1.82
N GLY A 64 22.44 -3.56 0.92
CA GLY A 64 23.54 -2.87 0.22
C GLY A 64 24.70 -2.46 1.13
N ILE A 65 25.30 -1.29 0.90
CA ILE A 65 26.48 -0.81 1.66
C ILE A 65 26.11 -0.31 3.07
N LYS A 66 24.92 0.28 3.20
CA LYS A 66 24.36 0.76 4.46
C LYS A 66 22.84 0.51 4.42
N PRO A 67 22.31 -0.42 5.21
CA PRO A 67 20.88 -0.58 5.40
C PRO A 67 20.31 0.51 6.34
N PRO A 68 18.98 0.73 6.33
CA PRO A 68 18.27 1.36 7.44
C PRO A 68 18.42 0.52 8.73
N ALA A 69 18.36 1.16 9.89
CA ALA A 69 18.32 0.45 11.17
C ALA A 69 16.87 0.09 11.50
N VAL A 70 16.56 -1.20 11.64
CA VAL A 70 15.18 -1.69 11.89
C VAL A 70 15.10 -2.63 13.12
N PRO A 71 15.56 -2.20 14.31
CA PRO A 71 15.67 -3.06 15.49
C PRO A 71 14.34 -3.62 15.99
N SER A 72 13.20 -2.97 15.72
CA SER A 72 11.88 -3.43 16.15
C SER A 72 11.37 -4.55 15.24
N ILE A 73 11.52 -4.41 13.92
CA ILE A 73 11.24 -5.46 12.93
C ILE A 73 12.20 -6.64 13.11
N ASP A 74 13.48 -6.38 13.40
CA ASP A 74 14.45 -7.43 13.70
C ASP A 74 14.07 -8.23 14.95
N ALA A 75 13.55 -7.57 16.00
CA ALA A 75 13.04 -8.23 17.20
C ALA A 75 11.77 -9.07 16.92
N ILE A 76 10.83 -8.58 16.09
CA ILE A 76 9.68 -9.38 15.63
C ILE A 76 10.17 -10.62 14.87
N ALA A 77 11.18 -10.45 14.01
CA ALA A 77 11.74 -11.53 13.20
C ALA A 77 12.54 -12.55 14.01
N ASP A 78 13.24 -12.13 15.06
CA ASP A 78 13.88 -13.02 16.05
C ASP A 78 12.83 -13.76 16.90
N GLY A 79 11.71 -13.12 17.22
CA GLY A 79 10.53 -13.78 17.81
C GLY A 79 9.69 -14.59 16.81
N GLY A 80 10.07 -14.64 15.53
CA GLY A 80 9.17 -15.10 14.47
C GLY A 80 9.86 -15.88 13.37
N ILE A 81 9.32 -15.76 12.15
CA ILE A 81 9.81 -16.40 10.94
C ILE A 81 9.99 -15.34 9.86
N ARG A 82 11.10 -15.43 9.13
CA ARG A 82 11.41 -14.63 7.95
C ARG A 82 11.07 -15.44 6.69
N PHE A 83 10.11 -14.99 5.90
CA PHE A 83 9.76 -15.63 4.62
C PHE A 83 10.58 -14.96 3.51
N ARG A 84 11.71 -15.59 3.17
CA ARG A 84 12.73 -14.99 2.29
C ARG A 84 12.37 -15.03 0.81
N ASN A 85 11.33 -15.76 0.43
CA ASN A 85 10.89 -15.93 -0.95
C ASN A 85 9.42 -15.51 -1.13
N THR A 86 9.11 -14.27 -0.73
CA THR A 86 7.76 -13.70 -0.80
C THR A 86 7.62 -12.76 -1.99
N TRP A 87 6.64 -13.01 -2.86
CA TRP A 87 6.28 -12.09 -3.93
C TRP A 87 5.02 -11.31 -3.61
N ALA A 88 5.03 -10.02 -3.92
CA ALA A 88 3.85 -9.18 -4.01
C ALA A 88 3.47 -8.94 -5.48
N MET A 89 2.46 -8.10 -5.70
CA MET A 89 2.20 -7.54 -7.03
C MET A 89 3.14 -6.33 -7.27
N PRO A 90 3.26 -5.85 -8.52
CA PRO A 90 4.29 -4.85 -8.87
C PRO A 90 4.05 -3.43 -8.36
N GLU A 91 2.83 -3.13 -7.90
CA GLU A 91 2.37 -1.81 -7.47
C GLU A 91 1.43 -1.91 -6.26
N CYS A 92 1.25 -0.78 -5.57
CA CYS A 92 0.56 -0.68 -4.28
C CYS A 92 -0.87 -1.25 -4.29
N SER A 93 -1.75 -0.76 -5.18
CA SER A 93 -3.16 -1.17 -5.20
C SER A 93 -3.36 -2.65 -5.56
N PRO A 94 -2.72 -3.21 -6.59
CA PRO A 94 -2.78 -4.64 -6.89
C PRO A 94 -2.41 -5.51 -5.68
N SER A 95 -1.33 -5.21 -4.97
CA SER A 95 -0.91 -5.96 -3.77
C SER A 95 -1.89 -5.81 -2.63
N ARG A 96 -2.36 -4.58 -2.37
CA ARG A 96 -3.32 -4.29 -1.30
C ARG A 96 -4.66 -4.97 -1.57
N ALA A 97 -5.16 -4.95 -2.80
CA ALA A 97 -6.34 -5.71 -3.19
C ALA A 97 -6.13 -7.23 -3.00
N THR A 98 -4.95 -7.73 -3.37
CA THR A 98 -4.56 -9.14 -3.23
C THR A 98 -4.54 -9.60 -1.77
N PHE A 99 -3.90 -8.84 -0.85
CA PHE A 99 -3.92 -9.11 0.60
C PHE A 99 -5.35 -9.19 1.15
N MET A 100 -6.22 -8.31 0.68
CA MET A 100 -7.54 -8.12 1.25
C MET A 100 -8.59 -9.05 0.68
N THR A 101 -8.41 -9.61 -0.52
CA THR A 101 -9.43 -10.43 -1.20
C THR A 101 -9.03 -11.88 -1.45
N GLY A 102 -7.74 -12.23 -1.34
CA GLY A 102 -7.26 -13.56 -1.70
C GLY A 102 -7.34 -13.85 -3.20
N LEU A 103 -7.40 -12.82 -4.05
CA LEU A 103 -7.52 -12.93 -5.50
C LEU A 103 -6.40 -12.15 -6.21
N TYR A 104 -5.85 -12.72 -7.27
CA TYR A 104 -4.86 -12.04 -8.11
C TYR A 104 -5.46 -10.86 -8.91
N PRO A 105 -4.64 -9.89 -9.37
CA PRO A 105 -5.09 -8.69 -10.08
C PRO A 105 -6.04 -8.95 -11.26
N MET A 106 -5.77 -9.95 -12.10
CA MET A 106 -6.66 -10.29 -13.22
C MET A 106 -8.06 -10.77 -12.80
N ARG A 107 -8.31 -11.09 -11.52
CA ARG A 107 -9.64 -11.43 -11.00
C ARG A 107 -10.33 -10.27 -10.29
N THR A 108 -9.58 -9.25 -9.89
CA THR A 108 -10.10 -8.07 -9.18
C THR A 108 -10.32 -6.89 -10.11
N ASP A 109 -9.63 -6.84 -11.26
CA ASP A 109 -9.48 -5.69 -12.17
C ASP A 109 -8.74 -4.49 -11.54
N VAL A 110 -8.10 -4.70 -10.39
CA VAL A 110 -7.18 -3.76 -9.73
C VAL A 110 -5.76 -4.06 -10.22
N LEU A 111 -5.36 -3.44 -11.33
CA LEU A 111 -4.20 -3.84 -12.13
C LEU A 111 -3.00 -2.87 -11.99
N GLN A 112 -3.26 -1.62 -11.60
CA GLN A 112 -2.31 -0.53 -11.38
C GLN A 112 -2.66 0.22 -10.08
N ALA A 113 -1.73 1.03 -9.54
CA ALA A 113 -2.03 2.02 -8.50
C ALA A 113 -3.25 2.89 -8.86
N ILE A 114 -4.31 2.81 -8.06
CA ILE A 114 -5.60 3.45 -8.32
C ILE A 114 -5.48 4.98 -8.27
N GLY A 115 -6.01 5.65 -9.30
CA GLY A 115 -6.13 7.10 -9.42
C GLY A 115 -7.57 7.63 -9.46
N PRO A 116 -7.74 8.97 -9.50
CA PRO A 116 -9.05 9.61 -9.40
C PRO A 116 -9.93 9.43 -10.65
N ASP A 117 -9.33 9.13 -11.81
CA ASP A 117 -10.01 8.93 -13.09
C ASP A 117 -10.29 7.45 -13.39
N ASP A 118 -9.81 6.51 -12.56
CA ASP A 118 -10.08 5.08 -12.70
C ASP A 118 -11.54 4.78 -12.35
N LEU A 119 -12.19 3.93 -13.15
CA LEU A 119 -13.58 3.50 -12.94
C LEU A 119 -13.70 2.61 -11.70
N ALA A 120 -14.93 2.51 -11.19
CA ALA A 120 -15.25 1.68 -10.03
C ALA A 120 -14.88 0.20 -10.25
N ASN A 121 -14.84 -0.26 -11.50
CA ASN A 121 -14.42 -1.61 -11.89
C ASN A 121 -12.97 -1.93 -11.48
N SER A 122 -12.09 -0.93 -11.43
CA SER A 122 -10.70 -1.04 -10.94
C SER A 122 -10.55 -0.67 -9.45
N HIS A 123 -11.66 -0.62 -8.69
CA HIS A 123 -11.65 -0.60 -7.23
C HIS A 123 -11.88 -2.00 -6.66
N VAL A 124 -11.52 -2.22 -5.40
CA VAL A 124 -11.95 -3.44 -4.69
C VAL A 124 -13.47 -3.39 -4.51
N SER A 125 -14.15 -4.36 -5.13
CA SER A 125 -15.62 -4.45 -5.12
C SER A 125 -16.18 -4.44 -3.69
N PRO A 126 -17.23 -3.62 -3.41
CA PRO A 126 -17.91 -3.66 -2.11
C PRO A 126 -18.63 -4.99 -1.86
N TYR A 127 -18.84 -5.81 -2.89
CA TYR A 127 -19.41 -7.15 -2.79
C TYR A 127 -18.35 -8.23 -2.43
N ALA A 128 -17.06 -7.93 -2.59
CA ALA A 128 -16.00 -8.88 -2.26
C ALA A 128 -15.97 -9.18 -0.76
N MET A 129 -15.75 -10.46 -0.42
CA MET A 129 -15.50 -10.92 0.94
C MET A 129 -14.07 -10.63 1.33
N THR A 130 -13.83 -9.36 1.69
CA THR A 130 -12.53 -8.88 2.14
C THR A 130 -12.15 -9.46 3.51
N ILE A 131 -10.86 -9.51 3.84
CA ILE A 131 -10.41 -10.12 5.10
C ILE A 131 -11.04 -9.52 6.37
N PRO A 132 -11.33 -8.20 6.48
CA PRO A 132 -12.08 -7.68 7.63
C PRO A 132 -13.50 -8.27 7.73
N LYS A 133 -14.19 -8.47 6.59
CA LYS A 133 -15.52 -9.11 6.56
C LYS A 133 -15.45 -10.59 6.94
N VAL A 134 -14.42 -11.30 6.49
CA VAL A 134 -14.16 -12.69 6.87
C VAL A 134 -13.92 -12.79 8.39
N LEU A 135 -13.02 -11.97 8.94
CA LEU A 135 -12.70 -11.94 10.36
C LEU A 135 -13.90 -11.51 11.23
N ALA A 136 -14.75 -10.61 10.74
CA ALA A 136 -16.00 -10.23 11.41
C ALA A 136 -16.95 -11.44 11.60
N THR A 137 -16.89 -12.48 10.76
CA THR A 137 -17.68 -13.71 10.97
C THR A 137 -17.22 -14.51 12.21
N ALA A 138 -15.95 -14.36 12.61
CA ALA A 138 -15.39 -14.88 13.86
C ALA A 138 -15.52 -13.91 15.05
N GLY A 139 -16.13 -12.73 14.85
CA GLY A 139 -16.34 -11.73 15.89
C GLY A 139 -15.16 -10.78 16.13
N TYR A 140 -14.25 -10.63 15.15
CA TYR A 140 -13.19 -9.62 15.21
C TYR A 140 -13.73 -8.20 15.03
N GLU A 141 -13.21 -7.26 15.82
CA GLU A 141 -13.28 -5.83 15.52
C GLU A 141 -12.13 -5.44 14.58
N ASN A 142 -12.39 -4.65 13.52
CA ASN A 142 -11.40 -4.32 12.50
C ASN A 142 -11.16 -2.80 12.39
N GLY A 143 -9.91 -2.39 12.53
CA GLY A 143 -9.45 -1.00 12.36
C GLY A 143 -8.32 -0.89 11.33
N MET A 144 -8.32 0.20 10.55
CA MET A 144 -7.25 0.51 9.59
C MET A 144 -6.73 1.93 9.77
N PHE A 145 -5.40 2.07 9.72
CA PHE A 145 -4.68 3.29 10.04
C PHE A 145 -3.70 3.60 8.90
N GLY A 146 -3.80 4.77 8.27
CA GLY A 146 -2.92 5.21 7.18
C GLY A 146 -3.43 5.01 5.75
N LYS A 147 -2.57 4.53 4.84
CA LYS A 147 -2.82 4.47 3.39
C LYS A 147 -3.86 3.42 3.02
N TYR A 148 -4.99 3.83 2.44
CA TYR A 148 -6.04 2.94 1.96
C TYR A 148 -5.67 2.28 0.61
N HIS A 149 -5.68 3.05 -0.47
CA HIS A 149 -5.36 2.65 -1.86
C HIS A 149 -6.16 1.47 -2.46
N LEU A 150 -7.34 1.13 -1.93
CA LEU A 150 -8.24 0.08 -2.47
C LEU A 150 -9.38 0.63 -3.34
N GLY A 151 -9.45 1.96 -3.48
CA GLY A 151 -10.45 2.69 -4.25
C GLY A 151 -10.52 4.16 -3.81
N GLY A 152 -11.20 4.99 -4.60
CA GLY A 152 -11.44 6.41 -4.31
C GLY A 152 -12.91 6.75 -4.03
N PRO A 153 -13.22 7.82 -3.28
CA PRO A 153 -14.57 8.37 -3.13
C PRO A 153 -15.15 8.93 -4.44
N GLU A 154 -14.33 9.14 -5.47
CA GLU A 154 -14.71 9.67 -6.79
C GLU A 154 -15.64 8.70 -7.53
N ASN A 155 -15.23 7.43 -7.64
CA ASN A 155 -15.98 6.34 -8.27
C ASN A 155 -16.34 5.24 -7.25
N SER A 156 -16.91 5.66 -6.11
CA SER A 156 -17.48 4.74 -5.12
C SER A 156 -18.86 5.24 -4.66
N PRO A 157 -19.93 4.43 -4.79
CA PRO A 157 -21.25 4.76 -4.24
C PRO A 157 -21.27 5.00 -2.71
N ALA A 158 -20.26 4.49 -1.99
CA ALA A 158 -20.06 4.74 -0.56
C ALA A 158 -19.32 6.06 -0.27
N GLY A 159 -18.72 6.70 -1.28
CA GLY A 159 -17.86 7.87 -1.12
C GLY A 159 -16.75 7.62 -0.09
N PHE A 160 -16.60 8.55 0.86
CA PHE A 160 -15.62 8.43 1.96
C PHE A 160 -15.90 7.27 2.93
N ALA A 161 -17.09 6.66 2.91
CA ALA A 161 -17.41 5.45 3.68
C ALA A 161 -16.89 4.15 3.02
N ALA A 162 -16.18 4.22 1.90
CA ALA A 162 -15.66 3.02 1.20
C ALA A 162 -14.88 2.03 2.09
N PRO A 163 -14.01 2.46 3.05
CA PRO A 163 -13.38 1.53 3.99
C PRO A 163 -14.39 0.71 4.83
N ALA A 164 -15.49 1.32 5.25
CA ALA A 164 -16.55 0.62 5.99
C ALA A 164 -17.31 -0.37 5.08
N ALA A 165 -17.52 -0.03 3.80
CA ALA A 165 -18.05 -0.98 2.80
C ALA A 165 -17.11 -2.18 2.53
N LEU A 166 -15.81 -2.04 2.83
CA LEU A 166 -14.83 -3.13 2.83
C LEU A 166 -14.59 -3.78 4.21
N GLY A 167 -15.38 -3.43 5.22
CA GLY A 167 -15.42 -4.10 6.53
C GLY A 167 -14.57 -3.48 7.64
N TRP A 168 -13.97 -2.31 7.43
CA TRP A 168 -13.31 -1.55 8.50
C TRP A 168 -14.30 -0.61 9.19
N GLU A 169 -14.75 -1.00 10.38
CA GLU A 169 -15.63 -0.18 11.23
C GLU A 169 -14.92 1.05 11.80
N TYR A 170 -13.58 1.00 11.90
CA TYR A 170 -12.74 2.16 12.09
C TYR A 170 -11.75 2.34 10.94
N PHE A 171 -11.69 3.55 10.40
CA PHE A 171 -10.61 3.99 9.51
C PHE A 171 -10.11 5.34 9.99
N TYR A 172 -8.79 5.51 10.05
CA TYR A 172 -8.13 6.80 10.29
C TYR A 172 -6.96 6.93 9.34
N GLY A 173 -7.12 7.68 8.25
CA GLY A 173 -6.08 7.72 7.23
C GLY A 173 -6.43 8.46 5.95
N TRP A 174 -5.75 8.09 4.86
CA TRP A 174 -5.76 8.82 3.61
C TRP A 174 -6.10 7.92 2.42
N GLY A 175 -6.38 8.56 1.28
CA GLY A 175 -6.45 7.89 -0.02
C GLY A 175 -5.13 7.25 -0.45
N GLY A 176 -5.06 6.85 -1.72
CA GLY A 176 -3.97 6.04 -2.23
C GLY A 176 -2.59 6.71 -2.26
N LEU A 177 -2.54 7.98 -2.65
CA LEU A 177 -1.28 8.70 -2.82
C LEU A 177 -1.01 9.70 -1.68
N PRO A 178 0.23 9.75 -1.16
CA PRO A 178 0.69 10.91 -0.41
C PRO A 178 0.65 12.17 -1.29
N ALA A 179 0.31 13.32 -0.69
CA ALA A 179 0.32 14.59 -1.41
C ALA A 179 1.74 15.08 -1.70
N SER A 180 1.85 15.89 -2.74
CA SER A 180 3.08 16.48 -3.22
C SER A 180 3.65 17.51 -2.24
N ILE A 181 4.97 17.63 -2.20
CA ILE A 181 5.64 18.59 -1.31
C ILE A 181 5.36 20.02 -1.78
N ASP A 182 4.72 20.85 -0.94
CA ASP A 182 4.65 22.30 -1.19
C ASP A 182 6.05 22.94 -1.13
N THR A 183 6.66 23.06 -2.31
CA THR A 183 8.01 23.60 -2.49
C THR A 183 8.17 25.09 -2.16
N THR A 184 7.10 25.79 -1.80
CA THR A 184 7.16 27.17 -1.27
C THR A 184 7.32 27.22 0.25
N ALA A 185 7.25 26.08 0.94
CA ALA A 185 7.18 25.99 2.41
C ALA A 185 6.03 26.83 3.01
N GLY A 186 4.79 26.55 2.61
CA GLY A 186 3.60 27.20 3.19
C GLY A 186 3.36 28.62 2.69
N GLY A 187 3.88 28.96 1.49
CA GLY A 187 3.83 30.29 0.89
C GLY A 187 4.94 31.26 1.32
N VAL A 188 5.98 30.77 2.00
CA VAL A 188 7.13 31.57 2.46
C VAL A 188 8.10 31.93 1.34
N GLY A 189 8.30 31.01 0.39
CA GLY A 189 9.19 31.17 -0.77
C GLY A 189 8.45 31.20 -2.10
N GLU A 190 9.21 31.35 -3.18
CA GLU A 190 8.74 31.10 -4.55
C GLU A 190 8.59 29.58 -4.79
N GLU A 191 7.85 29.20 -5.83
CA GLU A 191 7.66 27.80 -6.22
C GLU A 191 9.01 27.17 -6.64
N GLY A 192 9.27 25.95 -6.19
CA GLY A 192 10.55 25.27 -6.36
C GLY A 192 11.68 25.73 -5.41
N GLN A 193 11.48 26.74 -4.55
CA GLN A 193 12.54 27.29 -3.70
C GLN A 193 13.02 26.32 -2.60
N TYR A 194 12.12 25.51 -2.05
CA TYR A 194 12.37 24.61 -0.93
C TYR A 194 11.90 23.19 -1.28
N SER A 195 12.73 22.39 -1.96
CA SER A 195 12.31 21.08 -2.49
C SER A 195 11.85 20.06 -1.44
N CYS A 196 12.25 20.23 -0.17
CA CYS A 196 11.77 19.42 0.97
C CYS A 196 10.58 20.04 1.73
N GLY A 197 9.99 21.15 1.27
CA GLY A 197 8.79 21.75 1.86
C GLY A 197 8.98 22.53 3.15
N PHE A 198 10.22 22.72 3.61
CA PHE A 198 10.57 23.52 4.80
C PHE A 198 11.74 24.47 4.53
N VAL A 199 11.83 25.55 5.33
CA VAL A 199 12.97 26.47 5.28
C VAL A 199 14.21 25.83 5.95
N PRO A 200 15.31 25.62 5.22
CA PRO A 200 16.44 24.86 5.74
C PRO A 200 17.31 25.66 6.72
N GLY A 201 18.30 24.97 7.32
CA GLY A 201 19.27 25.58 8.24
C GLY A 201 20.29 26.50 7.55
N PRO A 202 21.10 27.25 8.32
CA PRO A 202 22.13 28.12 7.76
C PRO A 202 23.17 27.34 6.95
N GLY A 203 23.42 27.78 5.71
CA GLY A 203 24.38 27.15 4.79
C GLY A 203 23.73 26.52 3.56
N ALA A 204 22.43 26.24 3.60
CA ALA A 204 21.63 25.93 2.41
C ALA A 204 21.05 27.22 1.78
N PRO A 205 20.72 27.22 0.47
CA PRO A 205 20.00 28.32 -0.16
C PRO A 205 18.69 28.65 0.57
N GLY A 206 18.42 29.94 0.79
CA GLY A 206 17.23 30.40 1.53
C GLY A 206 17.19 30.06 3.03
N GLY A 207 18.19 29.34 3.56
CA GLY A 207 18.15 28.82 4.92
C GLY A 207 18.45 29.85 6.02
N VAL A 208 17.86 29.64 7.20
CA VAL A 208 17.97 30.52 8.38
C VAL A 208 18.22 29.76 9.68
N HIS A 209 18.75 30.46 10.68
CA HIS A 209 18.97 29.87 12.01
C HIS A 209 17.69 29.86 12.85
N ALA A 210 16.80 30.83 12.68
CA ALA A 210 15.65 31.03 13.54
C ALA A 210 14.51 31.75 12.79
N GLY A 211 13.31 31.67 13.33
CA GLY A 211 12.11 32.32 12.79
C GLY A 211 10.91 32.14 13.69
N ALA A 212 9.77 32.70 13.25
CA ALA A 212 8.49 32.58 13.92
C ALA A 212 7.72 31.39 13.31
N CYS A 213 7.51 30.34 14.08
CA CYS A 213 6.70 29.19 13.67
C CYS A 213 5.23 29.44 14.00
N TYR A 214 4.38 29.49 12.99
CA TYR A 214 2.92 29.62 13.17
C TYR A 214 2.26 28.26 12.99
N ILE A 215 1.42 27.86 13.94
CA ILE A 215 0.75 26.54 13.96
C ILE A 215 -0.77 26.76 14.07
N PRO A 216 -1.61 26.19 13.20
CA PRO A 216 -3.06 26.32 13.30
C PRO A 216 -3.56 25.68 14.60
N GLN A 217 -4.70 26.15 15.14
CA GLN A 217 -5.20 25.70 16.44
C GLN A 217 -6.60 25.09 16.33
N PRO A 218 -6.95 24.09 17.18
CA PRO A 218 -8.30 23.54 17.24
C PRO A 218 -9.32 24.64 17.56
N GLY A 219 -10.37 24.76 16.74
CA GLY A 219 -11.37 25.83 16.84
C GLY A 219 -10.99 27.15 16.15
N GLY A 220 -9.84 27.21 15.47
CA GLY A 220 -9.43 28.30 14.58
C GLY A 220 -8.40 29.28 15.16
N GLY A 221 -7.77 30.03 14.25
CA GLY A 221 -6.62 30.89 14.55
C GLY A 221 -5.30 30.12 14.58
N THR A 222 -4.22 30.81 14.96
CA THR A 222 -2.86 30.27 15.01
C THR A 222 -2.20 30.57 16.35
N SER A 223 -1.41 29.64 16.86
CA SER A 223 -0.37 29.95 17.84
C SER A 223 0.91 30.38 17.12
N CYS A 224 1.83 31.02 17.84
CA CYS A 224 3.16 31.30 17.33
C CYS A 224 4.23 31.04 18.39
N THR A 225 5.30 30.36 17.99
CA THR A 225 6.50 30.10 18.81
C THR A 225 7.75 30.55 18.05
N GLU A 226 8.64 31.31 18.71
CA GLU A 226 9.95 31.62 18.14
C GLU A 226 10.85 30.38 18.23
N MET A 227 11.24 29.84 17.08
CA MET A 227 12.07 28.64 16.98
C MET A 227 13.49 28.97 16.51
N ALA A 228 14.46 28.23 17.02
CA ALA A 228 15.84 28.23 16.56
C ALA A 228 16.25 26.79 16.20
N GLY A 229 16.99 26.65 15.10
CA GLY A 229 17.58 25.40 14.67
C GLY A 229 18.71 24.98 15.59
N GLU A 230 18.93 23.68 15.69
CA GLU A 230 19.94 23.13 16.59
C GLU A 230 21.29 22.98 15.88
N VAL A 231 22.39 23.06 16.64
CA VAL A 231 23.75 22.93 16.07
C VAL A 231 24.01 21.51 15.57
N HIS A 232 23.34 20.52 16.17
CA HIS A 232 23.44 19.09 15.89
C HIS A 232 22.05 18.44 15.97
N GLY A 233 21.10 18.95 15.19
CA GLY A 233 19.72 18.49 15.14
C GLY A 233 18.95 19.21 14.03
N ASP A 234 17.62 19.10 14.04
CA ASP A 234 16.80 19.61 12.94
C ASP A 234 16.82 21.14 12.81
N PRO A 235 16.80 21.66 11.57
CA PRO A 235 16.66 23.09 11.33
C PRO A 235 15.28 23.59 11.79
N ALA A 236 15.19 24.87 12.13
CA ALA A 236 13.95 25.48 12.64
C ALA A 236 12.74 25.24 11.72
N GLY A 237 12.93 25.18 10.40
CA GLY A 237 11.85 24.93 9.45
C GLY A 237 11.32 23.50 9.51
N LEU A 238 12.20 22.49 9.57
CA LEU A 238 11.79 21.09 9.70
C LEU A 238 11.10 20.85 11.04
N ARG A 239 11.63 21.41 12.13
CA ARG A 239 10.98 21.35 13.44
C ARG A 239 9.59 21.98 13.43
N CYS A 240 9.44 23.15 12.81
CA CYS A 240 8.14 23.79 12.67
C CYS A 240 7.16 22.97 11.82
N LEU A 241 7.65 22.36 10.73
CA LEU A 241 6.88 21.45 9.88
C LEU A 241 6.39 20.22 10.67
N THR A 242 7.25 19.65 11.52
CA THR A 242 6.92 18.52 12.41
C THR A 242 5.87 18.89 13.46
N GLU A 243 5.88 20.12 13.97
CA GLU A 243 4.82 20.67 14.84
C GLU A 243 3.57 21.11 14.04
N GLY A 244 3.48 20.81 12.74
CA GLY A 244 2.36 21.12 11.85
C GLY A 244 2.27 22.59 11.40
N GLY A 245 3.31 23.37 11.65
CA GLY A 245 3.38 24.81 11.39
C GLY A 245 4.15 25.22 10.14
N VAL A 246 4.17 26.53 9.91
CA VAL A 246 4.95 27.20 8.85
C VAL A 246 5.95 28.17 9.49
N LEU A 247 7.23 28.03 9.17
CA LEU A 247 8.29 28.90 9.71
C LEU A 247 8.46 30.16 8.86
N VAL A 248 8.16 31.32 9.44
CA VAL A 248 8.49 32.62 8.86
C VAL A 248 9.96 32.98 9.18
N PRO A 249 10.85 33.05 8.19
CA PRO A 249 12.30 33.10 8.40
C PRO A 249 12.77 34.44 9.00
N GLY A 250 13.56 34.37 10.07
CA GLY A 250 14.23 35.51 10.67
C GLY A 250 13.33 36.54 11.37
N GLN A 251 12.05 36.21 11.59
CA GLN A 251 11.09 37.10 12.26
C GLN A 251 10.77 36.65 13.69
N ALA A 252 10.25 37.61 14.48
CA ALA A 252 9.68 37.37 15.81
C ALA A 252 8.19 37.05 15.69
N CYS A 253 7.58 36.51 16.74
CA CYS A 253 6.15 36.20 16.72
C CYS A 253 5.27 37.45 16.75
N GLU A 254 4.32 37.53 15.82
CA GLU A 254 3.21 38.48 15.83
C GLU A 254 1.90 37.77 16.22
N THR A 255 0.83 38.55 16.44
CA THR A 255 -0.48 38.01 16.83
C THR A 255 -1.15 37.22 15.70
N ASP A 256 -0.98 37.70 14.45
CA ASP A 256 -1.54 37.13 13.24
C ASP A 256 -0.36 36.75 12.31
N PRO A 257 -0.45 35.64 11.56
CA PRO A 257 0.60 35.26 10.62
C PRO A 257 0.65 36.25 9.43
N PRO A 258 1.81 36.42 8.78
CA PRO A 258 1.90 37.16 7.53
C PRO A 258 0.94 36.61 6.47
N THR A 259 0.32 37.47 5.67
CA THR A 259 -0.77 37.09 4.73
C THR A 259 -0.36 36.14 3.58
N TYR A 260 0.91 35.80 3.46
CA TYR A 260 1.43 34.81 2.52
C TYR A 260 1.54 33.40 3.14
N VAL A 261 1.54 33.29 4.48
CA VAL A 261 1.47 31.99 5.18
C VAL A 261 0.09 31.39 4.94
N ASN A 262 0.06 30.20 4.34
CA ASN A 262 -1.18 29.56 3.91
C ASN A 262 -1.25 28.11 4.38
N PHE A 263 -2.15 27.84 5.34
CA PHE A 263 -2.42 26.50 5.87
C PHE A 263 -3.44 25.70 5.04
N ASP A 264 -4.16 26.34 4.11
CA ASP A 264 -5.06 25.67 3.16
C ASP A 264 -4.31 24.96 2.02
N ARG A 265 -2.97 24.87 2.12
CA ARG A 265 -2.10 24.13 1.21
C ARG A 265 -1.61 22.85 1.86
N GLU A 266 -1.20 21.91 1.02
CA GLU A 266 -0.63 20.62 1.43
C GLU A 266 0.83 20.75 1.93
N ASN A 267 1.09 21.73 2.81
CA ASN A 267 2.39 21.97 3.43
C ASN A 267 2.44 21.41 4.85
N ALA A 268 2.91 20.17 4.98
CA ALA A 268 3.37 19.50 6.20
C ALA A 268 4.09 18.21 5.78
N HIS A 269 4.29 17.29 6.71
CA HIS A 269 4.65 15.91 6.39
C HIS A 269 3.44 15.15 5.83
N TYR A 270 3.43 14.90 4.52
CA TYR A 270 2.33 14.28 3.78
C TYR A 270 0.92 14.72 4.23
N VAL A 271 0.69 16.02 4.46
CA VAL A 271 -0.69 16.47 4.74
C VAL A 271 -1.49 16.42 3.45
N SER A 272 -2.49 15.57 3.45
CA SER A 272 -3.62 15.61 2.51
C SER A 272 -4.90 15.36 3.30
N ARG A 273 -6.04 15.36 2.60
CA ARG A 273 -7.37 15.18 3.18
C ARG A 273 -7.44 13.89 4.04
N LEU A 274 -7.45 14.08 5.35
CA LEU A 274 -7.56 13.00 6.34
C LEU A 274 -9.03 12.59 6.47
N LEU A 275 -9.29 11.30 6.44
CA LEU A 275 -10.62 10.71 6.55
C LEU A 275 -10.69 9.88 7.82
N VAL A 276 -11.77 10.03 8.58
CA VAL A 276 -12.03 9.25 9.79
C VAL A 276 -13.42 8.63 9.69
N ASN A 277 -13.50 7.30 9.70
CA ASN A 277 -14.76 6.56 9.79
C ASN A 277 -14.84 5.90 11.17
N TRP A 278 -15.96 6.04 11.89
CA TRP A 278 -16.18 5.43 13.20
C TRP A 278 -17.67 5.25 13.47
N GLU A 279 -18.10 4.04 13.90
CA GLU A 279 -19.49 3.71 14.26
C GLU A 279 -20.56 4.09 13.19
N GLY A 280 -20.15 4.20 11.92
CA GLY A 280 -21.00 4.61 10.80
C GLY A 280 -21.04 6.13 10.52
N ASP A 281 -20.42 6.95 11.36
CA ASP A 281 -20.12 8.35 11.04
C ASP A 281 -18.85 8.45 10.18
N VAL A 282 -18.78 9.52 9.38
CA VAL A 282 -17.69 9.82 8.45
C VAL A 282 -17.28 11.29 8.62
N GLU A 283 -16.04 11.53 9.03
CA GLU A 283 -15.45 12.86 9.13
C GLU A 283 -14.43 13.10 8.01
N ASP A 284 -14.65 14.19 7.28
CA ASP A 284 -13.70 14.79 6.34
C ASP A 284 -12.90 15.88 7.08
N VAL A 285 -11.64 15.58 7.39
CA VAL A 285 -10.79 16.45 8.20
C VAL A 285 -9.99 17.41 7.32
N SER A 286 -10.20 18.70 7.56
CA SER A 286 -9.57 19.80 6.80
C SER A 286 -8.04 19.83 6.92
N LEU A 287 -7.36 20.33 5.88
CA LEU A 287 -5.90 20.53 5.83
C LEU A 287 -5.36 21.49 6.91
N ILE A 288 -6.21 22.34 7.50
CA ILE A 288 -5.85 23.24 8.60
C ILE A 288 -6.02 22.60 9.99
N ASP A 289 -6.69 21.44 10.09
CA ASP A 289 -6.87 20.74 11.36
C ASP A 289 -5.53 20.14 11.83
N PRO A 290 -5.07 20.40 13.06
CA PRO A 290 -3.80 19.87 13.54
C PRO A 290 -3.65 18.33 13.42
N ARG A 291 -4.77 17.59 13.43
CA ARG A 291 -4.79 16.12 13.25
C ARG A 291 -4.19 15.62 11.94
N SER A 292 -4.16 16.46 10.89
CA SER A 292 -3.65 16.09 9.56
C SER A 292 -2.21 16.57 9.31
N ARG A 293 -1.57 17.27 10.25
CA ARG A 293 -0.37 18.08 10.00
C ARG A 293 0.93 17.62 10.69
N GLY A 294 0.90 16.57 11.49
CA GLY A 294 2.09 15.94 12.09
C GLY A 294 2.85 15.02 11.11
N TYR A 295 3.94 14.38 11.57
CA TYR A 295 4.63 13.35 10.78
C TYR A 295 3.72 12.13 10.58
N ARG A 296 3.54 11.68 9.33
CA ARG A 296 2.43 10.77 8.99
C ARG A 296 2.52 9.42 9.71
N ALA A 297 3.71 8.82 9.79
CA ALA A 297 3.91 7.55 10.51
C ALA A 297 3.56 7.66 12.02
N THR A 298 3.84 8.82 12.64
CA THR A 298 3.46 9.11 14.04
C THR A 298 1.94 9.18 14.19
N ILE A 299 1.23 9.83 13.27
CA ILE A 299 -0.24 9.91 13.29
C ILE A 299 -0.88 8.52 13.07
N GLU A 300 -0.33 7.74 12.13
CA GLU A 300 -0.75 6.37 11.82
C GLU A 300 -0.60 5.47 13.06
N VAL A 301 0.49 5.61 13.81
CA VAL A 301 0.70 4.87 15.06
C VAL A 301 -0.09 5.41 16.25
N ASP A 302 -0.23 6.72 16.42
CA ASP A 302 -1.03 7.31 17.51
C ASP A 302 -2.49 6.84 17.44
N SER A 303 -3.09 6.92 16.25
CA SER A 303 -4.47 6.46 16.02
C SER A 303 -4.62 4.94 16.23
N ALA A 304 -3.60 4.14 15.88
CA ALA A 304 -3.58 2.71 16.16
C ALA A 304 -3.46 2.40 17.66
N ILE A 305 -2.59 3.10 18.40
CA ILE A 305 -2.44 2.96 19.86
C ILE A 305 -3.75 3.30 20.58
N ASP A 306 -4.37 4.44 20.24
CA ASP A 306 -5.64 4.89 20.83
C ASP A 306 -6.77 3.87 20.58
N TRP A 307 -6.85 3.31 19.38
CA TRP A 307 -7.85 2.29 19.04
C TRP A 307 -7.59 0.96 19.73
N ILE A 308 -6.36 0.44 19.70
CA ILE A 308 -5.99 -0.83 20.35
C ILE A 308 -6.22 -0.75 21.87
N ASN A 309 -5.80 0.33 22.54
CA ASN A 309 -5.97 0.52 23.97
C ASN A 309 -7.43 0.76 24.42
N THR A 310 -8.39 0.87 23.49
CA THR A 310 -9.83 0.91 23.80
C THR A 310 -10.55 -0.42 23.52
N ARG A 311 -9.86 -1.45 22.99
CA ARG A 311 -10.45 -2.77 22.76
C ARG A 311 -10.71 -3.51 24.09
N SER A 312 -11.59 -4.50 24.05
CA SER A 312 -11.85 -5.38 25.19
C SER A 312 -10.95 -6.62 25.14
N ASP A 313 -10.39 -7.03 26.29
CA ASP A 313 -9.61 -8.28 26.41
C ASP A 313 -10.41 -9.54 26.00
N ASP A 314 -11.74 -9.48 26.00
CA ASP A 314 -12.67 -10.56 25.65
C ASP A 314 -13.02 -10.60 24.13
N THR A 315 -12.62 -9.61 23.33
CA THR A 315 -12.96 -9.48 21.90
C THR A 315 -11.68 -9.46 21.05
N PRO A 316 -11.49 -10.38 20.08
CA PRO A 316 -10.33 -10.33 19.21
C PRO A 316 -10.40 -9.13 18.26
N TRP A 317 -9.26 -8.62 17.82
CA TRP A 317 -9.20 -7.49 16.89
C TRP A 317 -8.14 -7.64 15.81
N MET A 318 -8.38 -6.98 14.66
CA MET A 318 -7.38 -6.75 13.62
C MET A 318 -7.08 -5.24 13.52
N ALA A 319 -5.81 -4.89 13.67
CA ALA A 319 -5.29 -3.55 13.41
C ALA A 319 -4.42 -3.59 12.14
N THR A 320 -4.94 -3.04 11.04
CA THR A 320 -4.19 -2.85 9.79
C THR A 320 -3.45 -1.53 9.85
N LEU A 321 -2.19 -1.56 10.31
CA LEU A 321 -1.27 -0.43 10.28
C LEU A 321 -0.65 -0.32 8.89
N SER A 322 -1.23 0.53 8.06
CA SER A 322 -0.89 0.69 6.65
C SER A 322 -0.06 1.96 6.48
N PHE A 323 1.25 1.86 6.71
CA PHE A 323 2.11 3.04 6.64
C PHE A 323 2.07 3.67 5.25
N SER A 324 2.08 5.01 5.21
CA SER A 324 2.32 5.76 3.97
C SER A 324 3.81 5.99 3.68
N SER A 325 4.68 5.68 4.64
CA SER A 325 6.14 5.71 4.49
C SER A 325 6.64 4.32 4.07
N ALA A 326 7.64 4.19 3.20
CA ALA A 326 8.58 5.20 2.72
C ALA A 326 8.36 5.64 1.25
N HIS A 327 7.10 5.77 0.83
CA HIS A 327 6.69 6.13 -0.53
C HIS A 327 7.10 7.56 -0.94
N THR A 328 7.08 7.83 -2.25
CA THR A 328 7.30 9.18 -2.81
C THR A 328 6.10 10.13 -2.57
N PRO A 329 6.33 11.46 -2.58
CA PRO A 329 7.62 12.16 -2.65
C PRO A 329 8.42 12.02 -1.34
N LEU A 330 9.74 11.80 -1.40
CA LEU A 330 10.51 11.48 -0.20
C LEU A 330 10.67 12.69 0.74
N GLN A 331 10.33 12.54 2.02
CA GLN A 331 10.39 13.60 3.03
C GLN A 331 11.36 13.29 4.17
N HIS A 332 11.97 14.32 4.75
CA HIS A 332 12.81 14.17 5.94
C HIS A 332 11.95 13.75 7.15
N PRO A 333 12.20 12.60 7.80
CA PRO A 333 11.60 12.30 9.09
C PRO A 333 12.15 13.23 10.19
N PRO A 334 11.42 13.41 11.31
CA PRO A 334 11.95 13.99 12.54
C PRO A 334 13.20 13.24 13.02
N ALA A 335 14.27 13.95 13.39
CA ALA A 335 15.55 13.32 13.73
C ALA A 335 15.53 12.49 15.03
N ASP A 336 14.55 12.69 15.92
CA ASP A 336 14.34 11.89 17.12
C ASP A 336 13.73 10.50 16.84
N LEU A 337 13.09 10.33 15.68
CA LEU A 337 12.67 9.02 15.15
C LEU A 337 13.79 8.28 14.39
N VAL A 338 15.01 8.84 14.33
CA VAL A 338 16.14 8.28 13.56
C VAL A 338 17.39 8.11 14.46
N PRO A 339 17.33 7.23 15.49
CA PRO A 339 18.35 7.09 16.53
C PRO A 339 19.74 6.65 16.05
N SER A 340 19.88 6.07 14.84
CA SER A 340 21.17 5.78 14.20
C SER A 340 21.95 7.04 13.82
N GLY A 341 21.26 8.19 13.76
CA GLY A 341 21.79 9.45 13.26
C GLY A 341 21.80 9.56 11.75
N ALA A 342 21.08 8.70 11.00
CA ALA A 342 20.94 8.85 9.55
C ALA A 342 20.39 10.23 9.13
N ALA A 343 19.54 10.85 9.95
CA ALA A 343 19.09 12.24 9.75
C ALA A 343 20.25 13.26 9.62
N SER A 344 21.39 13.02 10.28
CA SER A 344 22.53 13.96 10.30
C SER A 344 23.32 14.06 8.98
N ILE A 345 23.10 13.14 8.04
CA ILE A 345 23.75 13.14 6.72
C ILE A 345 22.80 13.60 5.58
N LEU A 346 21.55 13.94 5.90
CA LEU A 346 20.57 14.39 4.91
C LEU A 346 20.86 15.83 4.48
N THR A 347 20.81 16.08 3.17
CA THR A 347 20.80 17.45 2.61
C THR A 347 19.35 17.90 2.40
N PRO A 348 19.03 19.21 2.50
CA PRO A 348 17.67 19.72 2.27
C PRO A 348 17.34 19.81 0.76
N ASP A 349 17.61 18.72 0.03
CA ASP A 349 17.27 18.54 -1.38
C ASP A 349 16.55 17.20 -1.56
N CYS A 350 15.24 17.26 -1.68
CA CYS A 350 14.36 16.10 -1.84
C CYS A 350 14.03 15.80 -3.31
N THR A 351 14.70 16.46 -4.27
CA THR A 351 14.50 16.22 -5.70
C THR A 351 15.12 14.91 -6.19
N SER A 352 14.69 14.45 -7.36
CA SER A 352 15.31 13.35 -8.11
C SER A 352 16.73 13.65 -8.62
N GLU A 353 17.23 14.89 -8.48
CA GLU A 353 18.58 15.27 -8.88
C GLU A 353 19.65 14.78 -7.90
N ALA A 354 19.24 14.40 -6.68
CA ALA A 354 20.10 13.99 -5.58
C ALA A 354 19.89 12.50 -5.19
N PRO A 355 20.15 11.52 -6.08
CA PRO A 355 19.79 10.11 -5.84
C PRO A 355 20.49 9.48 -4.62
N ILE A 356 21.68 9.97 -4.24
CA ILE A 356 22.34 9.56 -2.99
C ILE A 356 21.55 10.07 -1.77
N ASN A 357 21.04 11.30 -1.83
CA ASN A 357 20.24 11.86 -0.74
C ASN A 357 18.86 11.20 -0.68
N GLN A 358 18.22 10.91 -1.82
CA GLN A 358 16.97 10.14 -1.86
C GLN A 358 17.09 8.81 -1.11
N ARG A 359 18.15 8.01 -1.38
CA ARG A 359 18.43 6.77 -0.64
C ARG A 359 18.61 7.01 0.86
N ASN A 360 19.36 8.03 1.26
CA ASN A 360 19.54 8.35 2.67
C ASN A 360 18.23 8.80 3.35
N ILE A 361 17.36 9.52 2.63
CA ILE A 361 16.04 9.93 3.12
C ILE A 361 15.17 8.69 3.30
N THR A 362 15.07 7.81 2.30
CA THR A 362 14.32 6.54 2.42
C THR A 362 14.84 5.68 3.57
N ASP A 363 16.15 5.59 3.78
CA ASP A 363 16.73 4.88 4.93
C ASP A 363 16.28 5.47 6.27
N ALA A 364 16.26 6.80 6.38
CA ALA A 364 15.78 7.48 7.56
C ALA A 364 14.26 7.31 7.75
N MET A 365 13.48 7.28 6.67
CA MET A 365 12.03 7.05 6.70
C MET A 365 11.70 5.63 7.16
N ILE A 366 12.42 4.61 6.69
CA ILE A 366 12.27 3.21 7.13
C ILE A 366 12.66 3.08 8.61
N GLU A 367 13.73 3.75 9.06
CA GLU A 367 14.13 3.77 10.47
C GLU A 367 13.10 4.49 11.37
N SER A 368 12.45 5.54 10.87
CA SER A 368 11.37 6.22 11.61
C SER A 368 10.10 5.37 11.71
N LEU A 369 9.76 4.63 10.64
CA LEU A 369 8.72 3.60 10.61
C LEU A 369 8.99 2.51 11.65
N ASP A 370 10.22 2.00 11.74
CA ASP A 370 10.58 1.00 12.76
C ASP A 370 10.48 1.57 14.17
N THR A 371 10.95 2.80 14.38
CA THR A 371 10.92 3.48 15.69
C THR A 371 9.48 3.67 16.17
N GLU A 372 8.56 4.05 15.27
CA GLU A 372 7.12 4.18 15.54
C GLU A 372 6.45 2.81 15.77
N LEU A 373 6.79 1.77 15.00
CA LEU A 373 6.30 0.41 15.25
C LEU A 373 6.77 -0.10 16.64
N GLY A 374 8.03 0.11 16.99
CA GLY A 374 8.57 -0.20 18.31
C GLY A 374 7.93 0.62 19.44
N ARG A 375 7.37 1.80 19.15
CA ARG A 375 6.54 2.56 20.09
C ARG A 375 5.16 1.94 20.24
N LEU A 376 4.48 1.62 19.13
CA LEU A 376 3.17 0.96 19.13
C LEU A 376 3.17 -0.30 19.99
N LEU A 377 4.13 -1.20 19.76
CA LEU A 377 4.21 -2.47 20.48
C LEU A 377 4.35 -2.25 22.00
N VAL A 378 5.05 -1.20 22.42
CA VAL A 378 5.27 -0.88 23.84
C VAL A 378 4.07 -0.20 24.47
N GLU A 379 3.44 0.75 23.78
CA GLU A 379 2.29 1.52 24.30
C GLU A 379 0.97 0.72 24.28
N THR A 380 0.90 -0.35 23.49
CA THR A 380 -0.20 -1.34 23.49
C THR A 380 0.08 -2.57 24.37
N GLY A 381 1.27 -2.67 24.97
CA GLY A 381 1.65 -3.78 25.85
C GLY A 381 2.01 -5.11 25.15
N ILE A 382 2.11 -5.13 23.81
CA ILE A 382 2.58 -6.28 23.01
C ILE A 382 4.09 -6.55 23.26
N ALA A 383 4.85 -5.51 23.60
CA ALA A 383 6.27 -5.57 23.95
C ALA A 383 6.58 -4.67 25.15
N THR A 384 7.81 -4.73 25.65
CA THR A 384 8.32 -3.78 26.67
C THR A 384 9.67 -3.21 26.26
N ARG A 385 10.14 -2.14 26.92
CA ARG A 385 11.52 -1.65 26.74
C ARG A 385 12.42 -2.08 27.90
N GLY A 386 13.64 -2.50 27.58
CA GLY A 386 14.70 -2.75 28.56
C GLY A 386 15.28 -1.47 29.16
N ASP A 387 16.04 -1.62 30.25
CA ASP A 387 16.78 -0.51 30.90
C ASP A 387 17.79 0.19 29.95
N ASP A 388 18.20 -0.48 28.88
CA ASP A 388 19.10 0.02 27.83
C ASP A 388 18.37 0.59 26.59
N GLY A 389 17.03 0.61 26.62
CA GLY A 389 16.16 1.10 25.53
C GLY A 389 15.80 0.06 24.47
N SER A 390 16.39 -1.14 24.51
CA SER A 390 16.08 -2.24 23.58
C SER A 390 14.63 -2.69 23.68
N LEU A 391 14.09 -3.22 22.57
CA LEU A 391 12.74 -3.78 22.53
C LEU A 391 12.77 -5.23 23.02
N ASN A 392 12.17 -5.48 24.18
CA ASN A 392 11.89 -6.82 24.68
C ASN A 392 10.53 -7.27 24.12
N TYR A 393 10.57 -7.89 22.95
CA TYR A 393 9.42 -8.57 22.36
C TYR A 393 9.46 -10.06 22.70
N ASP A 394 8.32 -10.59 23.16
CA ASP A 394 8.14 -12.01 23.47
C ASP A 394 6.74 -12.40 22.95
N PRO A 395 6.63 -13.20 21.88
CA PRO A 395 5.33 -13.55 21.29
C PRO A 395 4.45 -14.40 22.22
N ASP A 396 5.01 -15.10 23.21
CA ASP A 396 4.24 -15.84 24.22
C ASP A 396 3.62 -14.90 25.26
N SER A 397 4.11 -13.67 25.37
CA SER A 397 3.68 -12.68 26.36
C SER A 397 2.43 -11.88 25.96
N SER A 398 2.02 -11.95 24.69
CA SER A 398 0.85 -11.28 24.14
C SER A 398 -0.01 -12.23 23.31
N ASN A 399 -1.34 -12.07 23.31
CA ASN A 399 -2.22 -12.86 22.44
C ASN A 399 -2.24 -12.30 21.01
N THR A 400 -1.09 -11.97 20.42
CA THR A 400 -1.04 -11.16 19.20
C THR A 400 -0.13 -11.77 18.15
N VAL A 401 -0.70 -12.04 16.97
CA VAL A 401 0.04 -12.32 15.74
C VAL A 401 0.45 -10.99 15.13
N VAL A 402 1.74 -10.84 14.84
CA VAL A 402 2.31 -9.66 14.17
C VAL A 402 2.80 -10.07 12.79
N VAL A 403 2.25 -9.45 11.75
CA VAL A 403 2.64 -9.62 10.34
C VAL A 403 3.25 -8.32 9.86
N VAL A 404 4.46 -8.35 9.28
CA VAL A 404 5.11 -7.20 8.66
C VAL A 404 5.46 -7.54 7.21
N VAL A 405 4.92 -6.81 6.24
CA VAL A 405 5.10 -7.07 4.81
C VAL A 405 5.37 -5.78 4.01
N GLY A 406 6.18 -5.86 2.95
CA GLY A 406 6.24 -4.81 1.92
C GLY A 406 5.11 -4.97 0.89
N ASP A 407 4.51 -3.88 0.39
CA ASP A 407 3.45 -3.97 -0.62
C ASP A 407 3.96 -4.13 -2.06
N ASN A 408 5.12 -3.61 -2.40
CA ASN A 408 5.83 -3.90 -3.65
C ASN A 408 7.34 -3.77 -3.47
N GLY A 409 8.10 -4.12 -4.50
CA GLY A 409 9.54 -3.88 -4.54
C GLY A 409 9.90 -2.38 -4.45
N SER A 410 11.18 -2.10 -4.25
CA SER A 410 11.67 -0.74 -4.00
C SER A 410 11.43 0.22 -5.17
N PHE A 411 11.16 1.49 -4.86
CA PHE A 411 11.13 2.56 -5.86
C PHE A 411 12.51 2.75 -6.52
N ALA A 412 12.59 2.89 -7.86
CA ALA A 412 13.84 2.76 -8.61
C ALA A 412 15.05 3.59 -8.08
N PRO A 413 14.94 4.88 -7.73
CA PRO A 413 16.03 5.64 -7.12
C PRO A 413 16.50 5.09 -5.76
N THR A 414 15.63 4.44 -4.99
CA THR A 414 15.88 3.97 -3.61
C THR A 414 16.49 2.57 -3.55
N VAL A 415 16.42 1.82 -4.67
CA VAL A 415 17.02 0.47 -4.83
C VAL A 415 18.49 0.43 -4.38
N LYS A 416 18.80 -0.58 -3.57
CA LYS A 416 20.12 -0.84 -2.99
C LYS A 416 21.07 -1.51 -3.99
N GLY A 417 22.37 -1.35 -3.73
CA GLY A 417 23.42 -1.99 -4.52
C GLY A 417 23.34 -3.51 -4.43
N GLY A 418 23.39 -4.19 -5.58
CA GLY A 418 23.11 -5.63 -5.73
C GLY A 418 21.82 -5.89 -6.50
N PHE A 419 20.85 -4.97 -6.45
CA PHE A 419 19.56 -5.08 -7.14
C PHE A 419 19.50 -4.21 -8.41
N ASP A 420 18.43 -4.35 -9.20
CA ASP A 420 18.30 -3.68 -10.50
C ASP A 420 17.29 -2.54 -10.48
N LEU A 421 17.79 -1.31 -10.51
CA LEU A 421 16.96 -0.10 -10.51
C LEU A 421 16.15 0.10 -11.78
N THR A 422 16.48 -0.58 -12.89
CA THR A 422 15.72 -0.49 -14.15
C THR A 422 14.53 -1.45 -14.20
N ARG A 423 14.45 -2.35 -13.22
CA ARG A 423 13.50 -3.47 -13.11
C ARG A 423 12.85 -3.50 -11.71
N ALA A 424 12.59 -2.30 -11.18
CA ALA A 424 12.09 -2.03 -9.83
C ALA A 424 10.54 -1.97 -9.79
N LYS A 425 9.94 -1.30 -8.77
CA LYS A 425 8.49 -1.05 -8.67
C LYS A 425 7.86 -0.66 -10.03
N GLY A 426 6.66 -1.18 -10.30
CA GLY A 426 5.98 -1.01 -11.59
C GLY A 426 6.49 -1.96 -12.68
N SER A 427 7.03 -3.11 -12.28
CA SER A 427 7.45 -4.17 -13.20
C SER A 427 7.37 -5.56 -12.56
N ALA A 428 7.14 -6.60 -13.36
CA ALA A 428 7.06 -8.00 -12.90
C ALA A 428 8.43 -8.62 -12.55
N TYR A 429 9.51 -7.85 -12.60
CA TYR A 429 10.87 -8.32 -12.34
C TYR A 429 11.18 -8.43 -10.84
N GLN A 430 12.25 -9.14 -10.49
CA GLN A 430 12.54 -9.53 -9.11
C GLN A 430 12.73 -8.33 -8.19
N THR A 431 13.32 -7.23 -8.67
CA THR A 431 13.47 -6.00 -7.86
C THR A 431 12.13 -5.26 -7.68
N GLY A 432 11.14 -5.49 -8.53
CA GLY A 432 9.80 -4.89 -8.46
C GLY A 432 8.76 -5.65 -7.63
N VAL A 433 8.96 -6.95 -7.40
CA VAL A 433 7.94 -7.82 -6.75
C VAL A 433 8.42 -8.55 -5.50
N TRP A 434 9.74 -8.62 -5.23
CA TRP A 434 10.28 -9.38 -4.10
C TRP A 434 10.32 -8.54 -2.82
N VAL A 435 9.46 -8.90 -1.87
CA VAL A 435 9.20 -8.12 -0.64
C VAL A 435 9.67 -8.86 0.61
N PRO A 436 10.02 -8.16 1.69
CA PRO A 436 10.20 -8.78 3.00
C PRO A 436 8.84 -9.21 3.56
N LEU A 437 8.81 -10.37 4.23
CA LEU A 437 7.68 -10.79 5.05
C LEU A 437 8.19 -11.44 6.34
N VAL A 438 7.72 -10.90 7.46
CA VAL A 438 7.94 -11.44 8.81
C VAL A 438 6.59 -11.79 9.43
N ILE A 439 6.48 -12.97 10.04
CA ILE A 439 5.33 -13.32 10.88
C ILE A 439 5.83 -13.83 12.24
N SER A 440 5.27 -13.29 13.32
CA SER A 440 5.46 -13.75 14.69
C SER A 440 4.11 -13.90 15.41
N GLY A 441 4.09 -14.68 16.49
CA GLY A 441 2.91 -14.95 17.31
C GLY A 441 3.06 -16.23 18.14
N PRO A 442 2.15 -16.49 19.10
CA PRO A 442 2.28 -17.58 20.07
C PRO A 442 2.16 -19.00 19.49
N MET A 443 1.88 -19.16 18.19
CA MET A 443 1.91 -20.46 17.49
C MET A 443 3.23 -20.75 16.76
N VAL A 444 4.22 -19.87 16.82
CA VAL A 444 5.49 -20.05 16.10
C VAL A 444 6.36 -21.11 16.80
N GLU A 445 6.48 -22.27 16.17
CA GLU A 445 7.42 -23.32 16.57
C GLU A 445 8.82 -23.02 16.02
N GLN A 446 9.82 -23.06 16.91
CA GLN A 446 11.22 -22.75 16.63
C GLN A 446 11.40 -21.38 15.93
N PRO A 447 11.18 -20.25 16.66
CA PRO A 447 11.37 -18.90 16.12
C PRO A 447 12.85 -18.60 15.81
N ASN A 448 13.10 -17.45 15.19
CA ASN A 448 14.38 -17.04 14.62
C ASN A 448 14.87 -18.00 13.51
N ARG A 449 14.00 -18.25 12.53
CA ARG A 449 14.32 -19.06 11.35
C ARG A 449 13.80 -18.45 10.06
N ASN A 450 14.36 -18.94 8.95
CA ASN A 450 13.90 -18.61 7.62
C ASN A 450 12.96 -19.69 7.08
N VAL A 451 12.03 -19.27 6.23
CA VAL A 451 11.37 -20.12 5.24
C VAL A 451 11.84 -19.64 3.87
N GLU A 452 12.50 -20.52 3.13
CA GLU A 452 13.05 -20.25 1.80
C GLU A 452 12.06 -20.63 0.67
N HIS A 453 10.96 -21.30 1.03
CA HIS A 453 9.88 -21.71 0.12
C HIS A 453 9.05 -20.53 -0.39
N MET A 454 8.51 -20.67 -1.60
CA MET A 454 7.72 -19.62 -2.25
C MET A 454 6.43 -19.30 -1.46
N ILE A 455 6.26 -18.02 -1.17
CA ILE A 455 5.04 -17.41 -0.65
C ILE A 455 4.58 -16.32 -1.62
N ASN A 456 3.28 -16.13 -1.75
CA ASN A 456 2.72 -14.96 -2.41
C ASN A 456 1.92 -14.11 -1.41
N ALA A 457 1.89 -12.79 -1.62
CA ALA A 457 1.04 -11.83 -0.92
C ALA A 457 -0.41 -12.29 -0.75
N VAL A 458 -0.97 -13.00 -1.75
CA VAL A 458 -2.34 -13.54 -1.72
C VAL A 458 -2.57 -14.56 -0.60
N ASP A 459 -1.53 -15.26 -0.17
CA ASP A 459 -1.58 -16.28 0.89
C ASP A 459 -1.91 -15.69 2.27
N LEU A 460 -1.62 -14.40 2.47
CA LEU A 460 -1.96 -13.70 3.71
C LEU A 460 -3.48 -13.71 3.98
N PHE A 461 -4.31 -13.75 2.93
CA PHE A 461 -5.77 -13.85 3.08
C PHE A 461 -6.20 -15.17 3.75
N GLN A 462 -5.68 -16.31 3.28
CA GLN A 462 -5.91 -17.62 3.91
C GLN A 462 -5.27 -17.67 5.30
N PHE A 463 -4.05 -17.14 5.47
CA PHE A 463 -3.38 -17.10 6.76
C PHE A 463 -4.20 -16.39 7.84
N PHE A 464 -4.74 -15.20 7.56
CA PHE A 464 -5.56 -14.46 8.53
C PHE A 464 -6.87 -15.22 8.87
N ALA A 465 -7.48 -15.88 7.88
CA ALA A 465 -8.67 -16.72 8.11
C ALA A 465 -8.35 -17.95 8.98
N ASP A 466 -7.24 -18.63 8.72
CA ASP A 466 -6.74 -19.77 9.51
C ASP A 466 -6.47 -19.36 10.97
N VAL A 467 -5.85 -18.21 11.19
CA VAL A 467 -5.57 -17.64 12.52
C VAL A 467 -6.86 -17.38 13.31
N ALA A 468 -7.93 -16.93 12.63
CA ALA A 468 -9.25 -16.74 13.22
C ALA A 468 -10.11 -18.02 13.29
N GLY A 469 -9.64 -19.14 12.71
CA GLY A 469 -10.39 -20.40 12.64
C GLY A 469 -11.59 -20.36 11.69
N VAL A 470 -11.56 -19.52 10.66
CA VAL A 470 -12.64 -19.36 9.65
C VAL A 470 -12.37 -20.26 8.45
N ASP A 471 -13.37 -21.08 8.10
CA ASP A 471 -13.35 -21.91 6.88
C ASP A 471 -13.75 -21.07 5.66
N LEU A 472 -12.77 -20.73 4.82
CA LEU A 472 -12.99 -19.89 3.64
C LEU A 472 -13.93 -20.52 2.60
N GLU A 473 -14.02 -21.86 2.50
CA GLU A 473 -14.98 -22.52 1.60
C GLU A 473 -16.45 -22.20 1.96
N GLN A 474 -16.70 -21.81 3.21
CA GLN A 474 -18.05 -21.48 3.69
C GLN A 474 -18.42 -20.01 3.56
N VAL A 475 -17.42 -19.11 3.45
CA VAL A 475 -17.64 -17.65 3.51
C VAL A 475 -17.17 -16.87 2.29
N VAL A 476 -16.32 -17.43 1.41
CA VAL A 476 -15.87 -16.75 0.17
C VAL A 476 -16.51 -17.39 -1.06
N PRO A 477 -17.44 -16.68 -1.74
CA PRO A 477 -17.96 -17.13 -3.03
C PRO A 477 -16.83 -17.31 -4.05
N ARG A 478 -16.90 -18.39 -4.84
CA ARG A 478 -15.99 -18.72 -5.95
C ARG A 478 -14.53 -19.04 -5.58
N GLY A 479 -14.18 -19.08 -4.29
CA GLY A 479 -12.85 -19.49 -3.82
C GLY A 479 -11.80 -18.38 -3.88
N THR A 480 -10.52 -18.76 -3.79
CA THR A 480 -9.37 -17.84 -3.71
C THR A 480 -8.19 -18.37 -4.55
N ASP A 481 -7.20 -17.53 -4.83
CA ASP A 481 -5.88 -17.93 -5.33
C ASP A 481 -4.85 -18.16 -4.19
N ALA A 482 -5.30 -18.08 -2.93
CA ALA A 482 -4.50 -18.18 -1.71
C ALA A 482 -4.23 -19.63 -1.31
N GLU A 483 -3.02 -19.88 -0.83
CA GLU A 483 -2.57 -21.16 -0.27
C GLU A 483 -2.33 -21.05 1.25
N GLU A 484 -2.32 -22.16 1.96
CA GLU A 484 -2.12 -22.15 3.42
C GLU A 484 -0.68 -21.78 3.83
N MET A 485 -0.56 -20.95 4.87
CA MET A 485 0.72 -20.59 5.46
C MET A 485 0.91 -21.05 6.91
N LEU A 486 -0.18 -21.35 7.63
CA LEU A 486 -0.13 -21.60 9.07
C LEU A 486 0.72 -22.84 9.42
N SER A 487 0.85 -23.80 8.51
CA SER A 487 1.73 -24.95 8.72
C SER A 487 3.23 -24.56 8.72
N TYR A 488 3.65 -23.50 8.02
CA TYR A 488 5.04 -23.02 8.09
C TYR A 488 5.39 -22.45 9.48
N LEU A 489 4.39 -21.93 10.22
CA LEU A 489 4.59 -21.44 11.60
C LEU A 489 4.71 -22.61 12.58
N THR A 490 3.84 -23.60 12.45
CA THR A 490 3.66 -24.70 13.42
C THR A 490 4.49 -25.95 13.12
N ASN A 491 5.02 -26.10 11.91
CA ASN A 491 5.88 -27.21 11.49
C ASN A 491 7.16 -26.69 10.80
N PRO A 492 8.29 -26.58 11.53
CA PRO A 492 9.58 -26.12 10.98
C PRO A 492 10.17 -26.98 9.84
N GLY A 493 9.65 -28.19 9.62
CA GLY A 493 10.05 -29.10 8.54
C GLY A 493 9.01 -29.23 7.44
N ARG A 494 8.18 -28.20 7.22
CA ARG A 494 7.16 -28.14 6.16
C ARG A 494 7.81 -27.94 4.80
N ASP A 495 7.65 -28.91 3.90
CA ASP A 495 7.98 -28.77 2.47
C ASP A 495 7.13 -27.66 1.82
N SER A 496 7.58 -27.12 0.68
CA SER A 496 6.86 -26.06 -0.05
C SER A 496 5.39 -26.42 -0.32
N VAL A 497 4.51 -25.48 -0.02
CA VAL A 497 3.08 -25.53 -0.38
C VAL A 497 2.87 -25.10 -1.83
N ARG A 498 3.56 -24.03 -2.26
CA ARG A 498 3.52 -23.54 -3.64
C ARG A 498 4.54 -24.26 -4.52
N GLU A 499 4.10 -24.73 -5.68
CA GLU A 499 4.97 -25.19 -6.79
C GLU A 499 5.35 -24.06 -7.75
N VAL A 500 4.51 -23.02 -7.84
CA VAL A 500 4.76 -21.79 -8.62
C VAL A 500 4.34 -20.53 -7.87
N ASN A 501 4.93 -19.41 -8.24
CA ASN A 501 4.60 -18.07 -7.74
C ASN A 501 4.30 -17.13 -8.92
N PHE A 502 3.37 -16.19 -8.74
CA PHE A 502 2.81 -15.38 -9.82
C PHE A 502 2.68 -13.89 -9.43
N THR A 503 2.78 -13.00 -10.42
CA THR A 503 2.62 -11.55 -10.25
C THR A 503 2.09 -10.92 -11.53
N HIS A 504 1.26 -9.88 -11.41
CA HIS A 504 0.61 -9.18 -12.54
C HIS A 504 0.46 -7.69 -12.25
N GLY A 505 0.74 -6.86 -13.24
CA GLY A 505 0.29 -5.47 -13.33
C GLY A 505 -0.13 -5.16 -14.77
N ALA A 506 -1.11 -4.28 -14.92
CA ALA A 506 -1.59 -3.80 -16.22
C ALA A 506 -2.33 -2.47 -16.02
N LEU A 507 -2.73 -1.78 -17.09
CA LEU A 507 -3.50 -0.53 -16.95
C LEU A 507 -4.85 -0.77 -16.26
N ASN A 508 -5.23 0.13 -15.35
CA ASN A 508 -6.59 0.19 -14.81
C ASN A 508 -7.60 0.64 -15.89
N ILE A 509 -8.87 0.42 -15.60
CA ILE A 509 -9.98 0.76 -16.51
C ILE A 509 -10.36 2.23 -16.33
N LEU A 510 -10.17 3.05 -17.36
CA LEU A 510 -10.64 4.43 -17.44
C LEU A 510 -11.83 4.55 -18.42
N PRO A 511 -12.65 5.62 -18.34
CA PRO A 511 -13.78 5.81 -19.24
C PRO A 511 -13.39 5.73 -20.73
N ASN A 512 -14.18 4.98 -21.52
CA ASN A 512 -14.08 4.85 -22.98
C ASN A 512 -12.71 4.34 -23.47
N ASP A 513 -12.17 3.31 -22.83
CA ASP A 513 -10.83 2.73 -23.11
C ASP A 513 -9.68 3.76 -22.97
N GLY A 514 -9.87 4.74 -22.07
CA GLY A 514 -8.87 5.77 -21.77
C GLY A 514 -7.61 5.24 -21.10
N VAL A 515 -6.57 6.08 -21.03
CA VAL A 515 -5.35 5.81 -20.26
C VAL A 515 -4.87 7.08 -19.56
N ASN A 516 -4.14 6.91 -18.45
CA ASN A 516 -3.40 8.00 -17.81
C ASN A 516 -2.42 8.66 -18.79
N GLY A 517 -2.14 9.95 -18.66
CA GLY A 517 -1.23 10.65 -19.58
C GLY A 517 0.23 10.13 -19.54
N PRO A 518 1.03 10.29 -20.61
CA PRO A 518 2.38 9.71 -20.64
C PRO A 518 3.36 10.46 -19.75
N CYS A 519 4.14 9.71 -18.96
CA CYS A 519 5.25 10.22 -18.16
C CYS A 519 6.58 9.62 -18.62
N VAL A 520 7.56 10.46 -18.98
CA VAL A 520 8.90 10.03 -19.45
C VAL A 520 9.92 10.19 -18.34
N PHE A 521 10.50 9.09 -17.88
CA PHE A 521 11.42 9.04 -16.75
C PHE A 521 12.90 9.20 -17.15
N ARG A 522 13.69 9.61 -16.14
CA ARG A 522 15.15 9.68 -16.17
C ARG A 522 15.75 8.27 -16.24
N GLY A 523 15.90 7.81 -17.47
CA GLY A 523 16.12 6.40 -17.82
C GLY A 523 15.74 6.11 -19.28
N ASN A 524 15.13 7.10 -19.98
CA ASN A 524 14.71 6.98 -21.37
C ASN A 524 13.58 5.94 -21.53
N PHE A 525 12.62 6.00 -20.60
CA PHE A 525 11.49 5.07 -20.45
C PHE A 525 10.19 5.86 -20.29
N CYS A 526 9.11 5.46 -20.96
CA CYS A 526 7.79 6.09 -20.85
C CYS A 526 6.81 5.16 -20.14
N SER A 527 6.06 5.64 -19.15
CA SER A 527 5.00 4.88 -18.49
C SER A 527 3.68 5.65 -18.40
N HIS A 528 2.62 4.86 -18.25
CA HIS A 528 1.26 5.27 -17.89
C HIS A 528 0.95 5.06 -16.39
N THR A 529 1.90 4.59 -15.58
CA THR A 529 1.73 4.44 -14.13
C THR A 529 1.36 5.77 -13.42
N PRO A 530 1.99 6.92 -13.72
CA PRO A 530 1.64 8.18 -13.07
C PRO A 530 0.31 8.76 -13.58
N MET A 531 -0.69 8.79 -12.71
CA MET A 531 -2.02 9.35 -12.98
C MET A 531 -2.10 10.88 -13.11
N SER A 532 -0.99 11.62 -12.93
CA SER A 532 -0.98 13.07 -13.14
C SER A 532 0.42 13.62 -13.40
N ALA A 533 0.46 14.84 -13.96
CA ALA A 533 1.71 15.59 -14.16
C ALA A 533 2.51 15.78 -12.88
N GLN A 534 1.84 15.97 -11.75
CA GLN A 534 2.48 16.16 -10.46
C GLN A 534 3.06 14.85 -9.91
N VAL A 535 2.31 13.74 -9.98
CA VAL A 535 2.81 12.40 -9.59
C VAL A 535 3.99 11.99 -10.47
N CYS A 536 3.94 12.33 -11.77
CA CYS A 536 5.06 12.16 -12.69
C CYS A 536 6.32 12.93 -12.23
N ALA A 537 6.16 14.22 -11.86
CA ALA A 537 7.26 15.05 -11.38
C ALA A 537 7.83 14.59 -10.03
N ASP A 538 6.99 14.19 -9.07
CA ASP A 538 7.38 13.68 -7.75
C ASP A 538 8.20 12.37 -7.85
N ASN A 539 7.96 11.59 -8.92
CA ASN A 539 8.73 10.39 -9.26
C ASN A 539 9.88 10.66 -10.25
N GLY A 540 10.20 11.94 -10.51
CA GLY A 540 11.36 12.36 -11.31
C GLY A 540 11.20 12.26 -12.83
N GLY A 541 9.98 12.13 -13.34
CA GLY A 541 9.66 12.13 -14.76
C GLY A 541 9.26 13.50 -15.32
N VAL A 542 9.03 13.53 -16.64
CA VAL A 542 8.52 14.68 -17.39
C VAL A 542 7.17 14.29 -17.99
N TRP A 543 6.14 15.10 -17.74
CA TRP A 543 4.79 14.88 -18.26
C TRP A 543 4.68 15.27 -19.73
N TRP A 544 4.08 14.39 -20.52
CA TRP A 544 3.73 14.60 -21.94
C TRP A 544 2.21 14.55 -22.18
N GLY A 545 1.43 14.15 -21.17
CA GLY A 545 -0.03 14.13 -21.17
C GLY A 545 -0.67 15.51 -21.22
N GLN A 546 -2.00 15.55 -21.09
CA GLN A 546 -2.77 16.79 -21.08
C GLN A 546 -2.16 17.84 -20.12
N GLY A 547 -1.93 19.05 -20.63
CA GLY A 547 -1.35 20.16 -19.87
C GLY A 547 0.19 20.17 -19.80
N ALA A 548 0.88 19.38 -20.63
CA ALA A 548 2.34 19.37 -20.70
C ALA A 548 2.95 20.71 -21.17
N ASP A 549 4.13 21.07 -20.65
CA ASP A 549 4.85 22.30 -21.00
C ASP A 549 5.61 22.13 -22.33
N VAL A 550 4.87 22.24 -23.44
CA VAL A 550 5.40 22.03 -24.80
C VAL A 550 6.53 23.03 -25.12
N GLY A 551 7.71 22.50 -25.43
CA GLY A 551 8.94 23.24 -25.68
C GLY A 551 9.88 23.33 -24.47
N ALA A 552 9.44 22.94 -23.27
CA ALA A 552 10.29 22.74 -22.10
C ALA A 552 10.67 21.25 -21.95
N ASN A 553 11.80 20.98 -21.27
CA ASN A 553 12.24 19.63 -20.87
C ASN A 553 12.26 18.54 -21.96
N GLY A 554 12.29 18.93 -23.25
CA GLY A 554 12.26 18.02 -24.39
C GLY A 554 10.85 17.64 -24.89
N VAL A 555 9.77 18.16 -24.28
CA VAL A 555 8.38 17.92 -24.71
C VAL A 555 8.14 18.57 -26.07
N LEU A 556 7.84 17.76 -27.08
CA LEU A 556 7.64 18.21 -28.47
C LEU A 556 6.18 18.58 -28.78
N LYS A 557 5.23 17.82 -28.21
CA LYS A 557 3.79 18.04 -28.29
C LYS A 557 3.09 17.31 -27.13
N GLU A 558 1.89 17.77 -26.79
CA GLU A 558 0.95 17.04 -25.92
C GLU A 558 0.46 15.76 -26.61
N VAL A 559 0.38 14.66 -25.87
CA VAL A 559 0.04 13.30 -26.37
C VAL A 559 -0.74 12.50 -25.33
N ASP A 560 -1.57 11.55 -25.77
CA ASP A 560 -2.40 10.71 -24.91
C ASP A 560 -1.70 9.40 -24.55
N HIS A 561 -0.88 8.84 -25.46
CA HIS A 561 -0.23 7.53 -25.31
C HIS A 561 1.30 7.60 -25.37
N CYS A 562 1.98 6.73 -24.61
CA CYS A 562 3.46 6.67 -24.59
C CYS A 562 4.07 6.46 -25.98
N TRP A 563 3.47 5.63 -26.84
CA TRP A 563 3.96 5.44 -28.22
C TRP A 563 3.96 6.74 -29.04
N GLN A 564 3.05 7.68 -28.75
CA GLN A 564 3.00 8.97 -29.46
C GLN A 564 4.17 9.89 -29.07
N VAL A 565 4.87 9.64 -27.96
CA VAL A 565 6.15 10.30 -27.65
C VAL A 565 7.18 9.92 -28.72
N ASN A 566 7.28 8.63 -29.08
CA ASN A 566 8.14 8.16 -30.17
C ASN A 566 7.69 8.68 -31.54
N GLN A 567 6.37 8.79 -31.78
CA GLN A 567 5.86 9.48 -32.97
C GLN A 567 6.34 10.95 -33.03
N ALA A 568 6.23 11.70 -31.91
CA ALA A 568 6.68 13.10 -31.84
C ALA A 568 8.17 13.24 -32.14
N ILE A 569 9.00 12.35 -31.57
CA ILE A 569 10.45 12.33 -31.79
C ILE A 569 10.79 12.00 -33.25
N TYR A 570 10.06 11.07 -33.88
CA TYR A 570 10.21 10.77 -35.30
C TYR A 570 9.76 11.94 -36.19
N GLU A 571 8.67 12.64 -35.87
CA GLU A 571 8.18 13.82 -36.60
C GLU A 571 9.19 14.98 -36.59
N ASP A 572 9.83 15.25 -35.44
CA ASP A 572 10.84 16.32 -35.30
C ASP A 572 12.15 15.98 -36.02
N ALA A 573 12.68 14.75 -35.80
CA ALA A 573 14.00 14.37 -36.29
C ALA A 573 14.05 12.93 -36.85
N PRO A 574 13.42 12.63 -38.01
CA PRO A 574 13.33 11.27 -38.54
C PRO A 574 14.68 10.58 -38.74
N ALA A 575 15.72 11.34 -39.12
CA ALA A 575 17.07 10.84 -39.36
C ALA A 575 17.87 10.54 -38.07
N ALA A 576 17.35 10.92 -36.90
CA ALA A 576 17.94 10.67 -35.59
C ALA A 576 17.03 9.83 -34.67
N TYR A 577 15.89 9.35 -35.15
CA TYR A 577 14.90 8.60 -34.37
C TYR A 577 15.50 7.46 -33.55
N ASP A 578 16.28 6.57 -34.17
CA ASP A 578 16.92 5.42 -33.49
C ASP A 578 17.89 5.83 -32.36
N GLN A 579 18.33 7.08 -32.32
CA GLN A 579 19.24 7.63 -31.29
C GLN A 579 18.48 8.34 -30.16
N HIS A 580 17.22 8.72 -30.38
CA HIS A 580 16.42 9.54 -29.47
C HIS A 580 15.14 8.85 -28.99
N LYS A 581 14.74 7.71 -29.60
CA LYS A 581 13.51 7.01 -29.21
C LYS A 581 13.56 6.56 -27.75
N ILE A 582 12.41 6.64 -27.09
CA ILE A 582 12.16 6.25 -25.70
C ILE A 582 11.78 4.77 -25.68
N THR A 583 12.21 4.03 -24.65
CA THR A 583 11.72 2.67 -24.36
C THR A 583 10.28 2.75 -23.85
N MET A 584 9.38 1.95 -24.39
CA MET A 584 7.99 1.90 -23.91
C MET A 584 7.87 1.01 -22.69
N GLY A 585 7.17 1.49 -21.68
CA GLY A 585 6.74 0.69 -20.53
C GLY A 585 5.67 -0.31 -20.91
N ALA A 586 5.71 -1.44 -20.23
CA ALA A 586 4.69 -2.46 -20.38
C ALA A 586 3.36 -1.95 -19.81
N THR A 587 2.30 -2.13 -20.59
CA THR A 587 0.90 -1.81 -20.25
C THR A 587 0.12 -3.03 -19.78
N ASP A 588 0.67 -4.23 -20.00
CA ASP A 588 0.30 -5.49 -19.36
C ASP A 588 1.60 -6.28 -19.15
N TYR A 589 1.86 -6.70 -17.91
CA TYR A 589 3.13 -7.31 -17.54
C TYR A 589 2.98 -8.28 -16.36
N MET A 590 3.54 -9.47 -16.53
CA MET A 590 3.33 -10.57 -15.61
C MET A 590 4.56 -11.47 -15.56
N ALA A 591 4.72 -12.18 -14.44
CA ALA A 591 5.73 -13.21 -14.33
C ALA A 591 5.21 -14.42 -13.56
N MET A 592 5.73 -15.58 -13.92
CA MET A 592 5.58 -16.81 -13.15
C MET A 592 6.96 -17.42 -12.89
N ARG A 593 7.19 -17.93 -11.69
CA ARG A 593 8.41 -18.67 -11.33
C ARG A 593 8.11 -20.02 -10.68
N ASN A 594 9.07 -20.92 -10.75
CA ASN A 594 9.24 -22.01 -9.79
C ASN A 594 10.46 -21.68 -8.89
N ASP A 595 11.02 -22.67 -8.18
CA ASP A 595 12.17 -22.44 -7.30
C ASP A 595 13.41 -21.90 -8.06
N ASP A 596 13.74 -22.45 -9.24
CA ASP A 596 14.99 -22.17 -9.96
C ASP A 596 14.87 -21.18 -11.14
N TYR A 597 13.68 -21.06 -11.74
CA TYR A 597 13.46 -20.33 -13.00
C TYR A 597 12.27 -19.39 -12.95
N LYS A 598 12.32 -18.36 -13.80
CA LYS A 598 11.28 -17.34 -13.96
C LYS A 598 11.02 -17.02 -15.43
N LEU A 599 9.75 -17.06 -15.82
CA LEU A 599 9.21 -16.56 -17.08
C LEU A 599 8.61 -15.17 -16.84
N VAL A 600 8.94 -14.20 -17.69
CA VAL A 600 8.35 -12.87 -17.71
C VAL A 600 7.72 -12.61 -19.08
N ARG A 601 6.51 -12.06 -19.10
CA ARG A 601 5.84 -11.59 -20.31
C ARG A 601 5.47 -10.13 -20.16
N ASN A 602 5.74 -9.34 -21.19
CA ASN A 602 5.41 -7.92 -21.24
C ASN A 602 4.70 -7.59 -22.56
N GLU A 603 3.69 -6.74 -22.52
CA GLU A 603 3.05 -6.14 -23.68
C GLU A 603 3.08 -4.62 -23.59
N ALA A 604 3.46 -3.95 -24.67
CA ALA A 604 3.52 -2.49 -24.78
C ALA A 604 3.10 -2.03 -26.18
N LEU A 605 2.54 -0.83 -26.29
CA LEU A 605 2.42 -0.15 -27.58
C LEU A 605 3.68 0.68 -27.84
N ASP A 606 4.31 0.50 -29.00
CA ASP A 606 5.40 1.36 -29.51
C ASP A 606 5.04 1.91 -30.90
N TYR A 607 5.73 2.95 -31.35
CA TYR A 607 5.52 3.57 -32.65
C TYR A 607 6.21 2.81 -33.78
N ASP A 608 5.48 2.54 -34.87
CA ASP A 608 6.05 2.06 -36.13
C ASP A 608 6.07 3.19 -37.20
N PRO A 609 7.26 3.73 -37.53
CA PRO A 609 7.43 4.69 -38.62
C PRO A 609 6.97 4.21 -40.01
N ALA A 610 6.82 2.89 -40.23
CA ALA A 610 6.32 2.33 -41.49
C ALA A 610 4.79 2.39 -41.62
N MET A 611 4.07 2.42 -40.49
CA MET A 611 2.61 2.52 -40.44
C MET A 611 2.12 3.93 -40.08
N ASP A 612 2.97 4.74 -39.44
CA ASP A 612 2.61 6.01 -38.80
C ASP A 612 1.50 5.84 -37.75
N GLY A 613 1.73 4.90 -36.83
CA GLY A 613 0.81 4.52 -35.76
C GLY A 613 1.45 3.56 -34.76
N SER A 614 0.66 3.06 -33.82
CA SER A 614 1.12 2.07 -32.85
C SER A 614 1.24 0.66 -33.43
N GLN A 615 2.15 -0.12 -32.85
CA GLN A 615 2.25 -1.57 -32.97
C GLN A 615 2.29 -2.17 -31.57
N LEU A 616 1.66 -3.32 -31.38
CA LEU A 616 1.76 -4.10 -30.15
C LEU A 616 3.09 -4.87 -30.15
N VAL A 617 3.98 -4.51 -29.24
CA VAL A 617 5.24 -5.19 -28.96
C VAL A 617 4.99 -6.13 -27.79
N LYS A 618 5.36 -7.41 -27.95
CA LYS A 618 5.35 -8.40 -26.88
C LYS A 618 6.78 -8.88 -26.64
N THR A 619 7.21 -8.96 -25.39
CA THR A 619 8.44 -9.67 -25.00
C THR A 619 8.10 -10.87 -24.13
N GLU A 620 8.94 -11.88 -24.26
CA GLU A 620 8.97 -13.05 -23.41
C GLU A 620 10.43 -13.29 -23.06
N GLU A 621 10.73 -13.38 -21.78
CA GLU A 621 12.07 -13.37 -21.20
C GLU A 621 12.15 -14.49 -20.14
N PHE A 622 13.24 -15.27 -20.12
CA PHE A 622 13.36 -16.45 -19.25
C PHE A 622 14.69 -16.47 -18.50
N TYR A 623 14.63 -16.64 -17.18
CA TYR A 623 15.77 -16.45 -16.28
C TYR A 623 15.97 -17.62 -15.33
N ARG A 624 17.23 -17.85 -14.93
CA ARG A 624 17.57 -18.49 -13.65
C ARG A 624 17.49 -17.44 -12.55
N ILE A 625 17.00 -17.83 -11.38
CA ILE A 625 16.96 -16.96 -10.19
C ILE A 625 17.32 -17.75 -8.93
N ASP A 626 17.99 -17.09 -7.98
CA ASP A 626 18.39 -17.67 -6.69
C ASP A 626 18.31 -16.62 -5.58
N GLN A 627 17.98 -17.04 -4.36
CA GLN A 627 17.79 -16.20 -3.17
C GLN A 627 19.02 -16.27 -2.24
N ALA A 628 20.20 -16.50 -2.83
CA ALA A 628 21.49 -16.51 -2.14
C ALA A 628 21.81 -15.18 -1.43
N VAL A 629 22.70 -15.27 -0.45
CA VAL A 629 23.14 -14.17 0.44
C VAL A 629 24.66 -14.08 0.40
N PRO A 630 25.24 -12.87 0.28
CA PRO A 630 24.59 -11.55 0.19
C PRO A 630 24.20 -11.13 -1.23
N GLU A 631 24.52 -11.94 -2.24
CA GLU A 631 24.25 -11.65 -3.66
C GLU A 631 23.26 -12.70 -4.20
N ALA A 632 22.16 -12.22 -4.79
CA ALA A 632 21.11 -13.03 -5.40
C ALA A 632 21.24 -13.02 -6.94
N ASP A 633 20.88 -14.13 -7.59
CA ASP A 633 20.75 -14.17 -9.05
C ASP A 633 19.39 -13.58 -9.43
N LEU A 634 19.42 -12.47 -10.18
CA LEU A 634 18.24 -11.68 -10.57
C LEU A 634 17.98 -11.77 -12.07
N ASP A 635 16.75 -11.47 -12.46
CA ASP A 635 16.27 -11.37 -13.83
C ASP A 635 16.78 -10.10 -14.54
N ARG A 636 18.06 -10.10 -14.93
CA ARG A 636 18.70 -8.98 -15.66
C ARG A 636 18.66 -9.18 -17.17
N GLU A 637 18.58 -8.08 -17.92
CA GLU A 637 18.52 -8.09 -19.40
C GLU A 637 19.61 -8.95 -20.06
N GLY A 638 20.85 -8.90 -19.56
CA GLY A 638 21.98 -9.67 -20.12
C GLY A 638 21.94 -11.18 -19.86
N ASP A 639 21.10 -11.62 -18.92
CA ASP A 639 21.00 -12.99 -18.42
C ASP A 639 19.75 -13.73 -18.94
N ASP A 640 18.98 -13.12 -19.86
CA ASP A 640 17.85 -13.80 -20.54
C ASP A 640 18.36 -15.00 -21.33
N LEU A 641 17.88 -16.18 -20.96
CA LEU A 641 18.25 -17.47 -21.54
C LEU A 641 17.74 -17.62 -22.98
N LEU A 642 16.66 -16.94 -23.35
CA LEU A 642 16.10 -16.96 -24.71
C LEU A 642 17.00 -16.22 -25.72
N GLN A 643 17.75 -15.20 -25.29
CA GLN A 643 18.71 -14.49 -26.16
C GLN A 643 20.08 -15.19 -26.29
N GLN A 644 20.34 -16.27 -25.53
CA GLN A 644 21.69 -16.85 -25.48
C GLN A 644 22.06 -17.54 -26.80
N PRO A 645 23.31 -17.40 -27.31
CA PRO A 645 23.71 -17.94 -28.62
C PRO A 645 23.65 -19.48 -28.82
N GLY A 646 23.24 -20.24 -27.81
CA GLY A 646 23.01 -21.68 -27.86
C GLY A 646 21.54 -22.10 -27.81
N GLY A 647 20.61 -21.19 -27.49
CA GLY A 647 19.26 -21.52 -27.04
C GLY A 647 19.22 -22.22 -25.68
N LEU A 648 18.03 -22.58 -25.22
CA LEU A 648 17.83 -23.30 -23.95
C LEU A 648 18.43 -24.72 -24.00
N THR A 649 19.00 -25.17 -22.88
CA THR A 649 19.29 -26.59 -22.68
C THR A 649 17.99 -27.39 -22.49
N ALA A 650 18.06 -28.72 -22.57
CA ALA A 650 16.86 -29.56 -22.43
C ALA A 650 16.14 -29.41 -21.07
N VAL A 651 16.87 -29.08 -19.99
CA VAL A 651 16.29 -28.84 -18.65
C VAL A 651 15.66 -27.44 -18.58
N GLU A 652 16.33 -26.43 -19.14
CA GLU A 652 15.78 -25.07 -19.23
C GLU A 652 14.51 -25.05 -20.10
N GLN A 653 14.47 -25.82 -21.20
CA GLN A 653 13.28 -25.96 -22.02
C GLN A 653 12.13 -26.65 -21.25
N GLU A 654 12.41 -27.67 -20.44
CA GLU A 654 11.40 -28.35 -19.62
C GLU A 654 10.73 -27.40 -18.62
N HIS A 655 11.52 -26.56 -17.93
CA HIS A 655 10.99 -25.53 -17.02
C HIS A 655 10.34 -24.34 -17.75
N PHE A 656 10.82 -23.97 -18.93
CA PHE A 656 10.18 -22.95 -19.77
C PHE A 656 8.78 -23.42 -20.20
N ASP A 657 8.68 -24.63 -20.77
CA ASP A 657 7.42 -25.24 -21.22
C ASP A 657 6.44 -25.42 -20.03
N GLU A 658 6.96 -25.75 -18.84
CA GLU A 658 6.19 -25.85 -17.59
C GLU A 658 5.62 -24.49 -17.13
N LEU A 659 6.45 -23.45 -17.03
CA LEU A 659 6.00 -22.12 -16.58
C LEU A 659 5.10 -21.44 -17.61
N GLU A 660 5.35 -21.62 -18.91
CA GLU A 660 4.43 -21.21 -19.98
C GLU A 660 3.06 -21.87 -19.80
N TYR A 661 3.02 -23.20 -19.61
CA TYR A 661 1.78 -23.95 -19.45
C TYR A 661 1.00 -23.52 -18.19
N GLN A 662 1.68 -23.34 -17.06
CA GLN A 662 1.03 -22.93 -15.80
C GLN A 662 0.52 -21.49 -15.88
N LEU A 663 1.26 -20.58 -16.54
CA LEU A 663 0.84 -19.21 -16.77
C LEU A 663 -0.40 -19.14 -17.67
N ASP A 664 -0.37 -19.83 -18.81
CA ASP A 664 -1.52 -19.93 -19.72
C ASP A 664 -2.73 -20.57 -19.04
N LEU A 665 -2.52 -21.59 -18.20
CA LEU A 665 -3.58 -22.23 -17.43
C LEU A 665 -4.22 -21.25 -16.44
N LEU A 666 -3.43 -20.53 -15.65
CA LEU A 666 -3.90 -19.52 -14.70
C LEU A 666 -4.68 -18.40 -15.40
N LEU A 667 -4.10 -17.79 -16.44
CA LEU A 667 -4.75 -16.74 -17.23
C LEU A 667 -6.05 -17.24 -17.86
N SER A 668 -6.06 -18.47 -18.38
CA SER A 668 -7.28 -19.06 -18.94
C SER A 668 -8.35 -19.40 -17.88
N SER A 669 -7.99 -19.47 -16.59
CA SER A 669 -8.96 -19.70 -15.50
C SER A 669 -9.80 -18.47 -15.19
N HIS A 670 -9.36 -17.27 -15.57
CA HIS A 670 -10.21 -16.09 -15.50
C HIS A 670 -11.23 -16.12 -16.65
N LYS A 671 -12.51 -16.18 -16.31
CA LYS A 671 -13.63 -16.14 -17.26
C LYS A 671 -14.46 -14.89 -17.05
N ALA A 672 -14.51 -14.03 -18.06
CA ALA A 672 -15.41 -12.89 -18.07
C ALA A 672 -16.86 -13.35 -17.88
N CYS A 673 -17.59 -12.67 -16.99
CA CYS A 673 -19.03 -12.81 -16.83
C CYS A 673 -19.72 -11.44 -16.92
N PRO A 674 -20.02 -10.96 -18.14
CA PRO A 674 -20.67 -9.67 -18.31
C PRO A 674 -22.05 -9.68 -17.66
N GLY A 675 -22.36 -8.68 -16.83
CA GLY A 675 -23.63 -8.60 -16.10
C GLY A 675 -23.59 -9.05 -14.63
N ASP A 676 -22.54 -9.78 -14.21
CA ASP A 676 -22.30 -10.26 -12.85
C ASP A 676 -21.55 -9.17 -12.05
N GLY A 677 -22.29 -8.22 -11.48
CA GLY A 677 -21.72 -7.02 -10.84
C GLY A 677 -21.43 -7.20 -9.35
N ASN A 678 -22.12 -8.14 -8.70
CA ASN A 678 -21.77 -8.59 -7.34
C ASN A 678 -20.60 -9.61 -7.36
N ARG A 679 -20.23 -10.13 -8.54
CA ARG A 679 -19.19 -11.11 -8.81
C ARG A 679 -19.47 -12.50 -8.19
N ASP A 680 -20.73 -12.83 -7.86
CA ASP A 680 -21.09 -14.10 -7.19
C ASP A 680 -21.03 -15.33 -8.10
N GLY A 681 -21.02 -15.13 -9.43
CA GLY A 681 -20.96 -16.20 -10.43
C GLY A 681 -22.30 -16.57 -11.07
N VAL A 682 -23.36 -15.81 -10.85
CA VAL A 682 -24.65 -15.96 -11.51
C VAL A 682 -25.25 -14.59 -11.84
N VAL A 683 -25.46 -14.30 -13.13
CA VAL A 683 -26.21 -13.10 -13.54
C VAL A 683 -27.70 -13.34 -13.29
N ASP A 684 -28.31 -12.69 -12.29
CA ASP A 684 -29.73 -12.91 -11.97
C ASP A 684 -30.58 -11.67 -11.61
N GLN A 685 -31.59 -11.83 -10.76
CA GLN A 685 -32.46 -10.75 -10.31
C GLN A 685 -31.77 -9.87 -9.26
N GLU A 686 -30.81 -10.39 -8.50
CA GLU A 686 -30.03 -9.61 -7.54
C GLU A 686 -29.17 -8.57 -8.26
N ASP A 687 -28.56 -8.91 -9.40
CA ASP A 687 -27.88 -7.94 -10.27
C ASP A 687 -28.81 -6.85 -10.79
N ILE A 688 -30.01 -7.22 -11.24
CA ILE A 688 -31.00 -6.26 -11.70
C ILE A 688 -31.41 -5.33 -10.54
N ASP A 689 -31.60 -5.86 -9.33
CA ASP A 689 -32.02 -5.08 -8.17
C ASP A 689 -30.88 -4.15 -7.68
N ASN A 690 -29.64 -4.63 -7.63
CA ASN A 690 -28.43 -3.85 -7.34
C ASN A 690 -28.22 -2.72 -8.35
N TYR A 691 -28.27 -3.04 -9.66
CA TYR A 691 -28.22 -2.06 -10.73
C TYR A 691 -29.35 -1.01 -10.59
N MET A 692 -30.59 -1.44 -10.31
CA MET A 692 -31.74 -0.54 -10.19
C MET A 692 -31.59 0.41 -8.99
N GLN A 693 -30.96 -0.03 -7.90
CA GLN A 693 -30.59 0.86 -6.80
C GLN A 693 -29.52 1.85 -7.28
N LEU A 694 -28.37 1.37 -7.75
CA LEU A 694 -27.21 2.17 -8.13
C LEU A 694 -27.52 3.21 -9.21
N SER A 695 -28.19 2.82 -10.30
CA SER A 695 -28.62 3.75 -11.36
C SER A 695 -29.61 4.83 -10.91
N SER A 696 -30.33 4.61 -9.79
CA SER A 696 -31.32 5.56 -9.26
C SER A 696 -30.79 6.46 -8.14
N GLU A 697 -29.83 5.98 -7.33
CA GLU A 697 -29.27 6.68 -6.18
C GLU A 697 -27.90 7.32 -6.48
N TRP A 698 -27.14 6.76 -7.42
CA TRP A 698 -25.76 7.15 -7.77
C TRP A 698 -25.61 7.55 -9.25
N GLY A 699 -25.81 6.60 -10.17
CA GLY A 699 -25.82 6.82 -11.62
C GLY A 699 -24.48 7.25 -12.26
N GLN A 700 -23.39 7.36 -11.50
CA GLN A 700 -22.01 7.38 -12.05
C GLN A 700 -21.47 5.95 -12.08
N SER A 701 -20.21 5.79 -12.49
CA SER A 701 -19.51 4.50 -12.52
C SER A 701 -19.67 3.69 -11.22
N SER A 702 -19.86 2.39 -11.36
CA SER A 702 -20.02 1.41 -10.27
C SER A 702 -19.59 0.03 -10.76
N MET A 703 -19.65 -1.01 -9.93
CA MET A 703 -19.41 -2.40 -10.39
C MET A 703 -20.36 -2.87 -11.51
N TYR A 704 -21.41 -2.09 -11.80
CA TYR A 704 -22.40 -2.33 -12.84
C TYR A 704 -22.25 -1.41 -14.06
N ASP A 705 -21.16 -0.63 -14.15
CA ASP A 705 -20.70 0.05 -15.37
C ASP A 705 -19.96 -1.00 -16.23
N PHE A 706 -20.65 -1.67 -17.14
CA PHE A 706 -20.10 -2.79 -17.93
C PHE A 706 -19.68 -2.40 -19.33
N ASN A 707 -20.10 -1.22 -19.80
CA ASN A 707 -19.63 -0.65 -21.07
C ASN A 707 -18.43 0.30 -20.88
N HIS A 708 -18.04 0.57 -19.63
CA HIS A 708 -16.94 1.46 -19.24
C HIS A 708 -17.12 2.89 -19.77
N ASP A 709 -18.36 3.39 -19.89
CA ASP A 709 -18.63 4.76 -20.32
C ASP A 709 -18.57 5.80 -19.19
N GLY A 710 -18.44 5.33 -17.94
CA GLY A 710 -18.34 6.14 -16.72
C GLY A 710 -19.66 6.34 -15.99
N LEU A 711 -20.74 5.68 -16.43
CA LEU A 711 -22.08 5.76 -15.85
C LEU A 711 -22.60 4.35 -15.52
N THR A 712 -23.66 4.28 -14.72
CA THR A 712 -24.43 3.03 -14.54
C THR A 712 -25.86 3.30 -15.00
N ASP A 713 -26.15 2.89 -16.23
CA ASP A 713 -27.22 3.42 -17.07
C ASP A 713 -27.99 2.32 -17.82
N ALA A 714 -29.00 2.69 -18.62
CA ALA A 714 -29.88 1.73 -19.29
C ALA A 714 -29.15 0.80 -20.30
N GLN A 715 -27.91 1.12 -20.70
CA GLN A 715 -27.05 0.27 -21.52
C GLN A 715 -26.53 -0.93 -20.70
N ASP A 716 -26.13 -0.71 -19.45
CA ASP A 716 -25.65 -1.78 -18.56
C ASP A 716 -26.75 -2.77 -18.22
N LEU A 717 -27.97 -2.28 -17.96
CA LEU A 717 -29.13 -3.14 -17.78
C LEU A 717 -29.37 -4.07 -18.98
N ALA A 718 -29.06 -3.61 -20.20
CA ALA A 718 -29.16 -4.46 -21.39
C ALA A 718 -28.06 -5.55 -21.42
N ILE A 719 -26.88 -5.28 -20.84
CA ILE A 719 -25.80 -6.26 -20.66
C ILE A 719 -26.22 -7.32 -19.61
N ILE A 720 -26.73 -6.92 -18.44
CA ILE A 720 -27.25 -7.84 -17.41
C ILE A 720 -28.34 -8.74 -18.00
N GLN A 721 -29.35 -8.14 -18.65
CA GLN A 721 -30.48 -8.88 -19.24
C GLN A 721 -30.08 -9.82 -20.38
N ALA A 722 -28.97 -9.54 -21.07
CA ALA A 722 -28.46 -10.39 -22.15
C ALA A 722 -27.72 -11.64 -21.65
N ASN A 723 -27.21 -11.63 -20.40
CA ASN A 723 -26.31 -12.66 -19.87
C ASN A 723 -26.90 -13.49 -18.72
N LEU A 724 -28.19 -13.30 -18.37
CA LEU A 724 -28.89 -14.03 -17.31
C LEU A 724 -28.61 -15.55 -17.29
N GLY A 725 -28.08 -16.03 -16.17
CA GLY A 725 -27.69 -17.43 -15.96
C GLY A 725 -26.38 -17.57 -15.19
N ALA A 726 -25.95 -18.81 -14.97
CA ALA A 726 -24.66 -19.09 -14.34
C ALA A 726 -23.51 -18.66 -15.25
N CYS A 727 -22.52 -18.00 -14.66
CA CYS A 727 -21.27 -17.65 -15.32
C CYS A 727 -20.51 -18.90 -15.79
N PRO A 728 -19.61 -18.78 -16.78
CA PRO A 728 -18.64 -19.82 -17.07
C PRO A 728 -17.80 -20.13 -15.82
N GLN A 729 -17.54 -21.42 -15.61
CA GLN A 729 -16.57 -21.93 -14.63
C GLN A 729 -15.28 -22.35 -15.34
#